data_AF-A0A8G1H8W3-F1
#
_entry.id   AF-A0A8G1H8W3-F1
#
_cell.length_a   1.000
_cell.length_b   1.000
_cell.length_c   1.000
_cell.angle_alpha   90.00
_cell.angle_beta   90.00
_cell.angle_gamma   90.00
#
_symmetry.space_group_name_H-M   'P 1'
#
loop_
_entity.id
_entity.type
_entity.pdbx_description
1 polymer ?
#
loop_
_entity_poly.entity_id
_entity_poly.type
_entity_poly.pdbx_seq_one_letter_code
_entity_poly.pdbx_strand_id
1 'polypeptide(L)'
;MISGFVDIDWLAEHQEDAVIIDVRDTGPFRRIGHIPTAVNIPYEEVRNPSGSLAGHLPDKDTFETIFSESGISPDDTVVAYDDAPGVYAARVLLTAQAFGHDGELYVLDGGFEAWSEKYDLESGEQTAARSDYTASEPGDPIVDRNAVENAVDDDDQILVDTRSRAEYESASIPGAVQVSWEDFIQDGQLCERSEIFSLLADRGITKDKKITLYCNTARRLSHTYSVLAELGYTDISVYEGSLTDWIREQDRGWSPLGLKEEVQSHRSFTGFVDDLGEDAIGRLKLVGMYHQKHRGYFMFRTKVPGGKLTAEQAKVIGEVADKYARAPEEHGGKAQNPEFGDGYLDITTRQGIQMHWVQMKDVPEIWDRYDDVGLTTLQSGGNSVRNVVTCPVSGLTSEESVDVHPTATDISDYFLGDERYANLPRKLKVSITGCHENCARGQIHDLTFLPAEKGAKFGFNVHIGGRLSDGPMKARNLDLFVQEEQIRDVVEATADMFIDHGSYLDTAVNRLGVLVDEWGIDEVRSEIVARCDFEINSSGDGLTEQYRGDHVGIHEQEDGNQYIGLNVPVGRMSGTDLTEIADIAAKYGNGEIRLSPAQNLIIPGVEPEKVDEVRQEPVIKKYSPDPGPFERGVIACTGKEYCTYGIINTKNRAARWARELDEWYEEEYEGEVNLDAVRAHLSGCSASCAHPQLADFGMRGEEIPTVNGSKPAVDLGLGGDLGRNQFVDWVAGSVPTADVPEIIKRMLTEYGKVSTGQSFSEWVEETSYQQLQQLVSGDDQPAPTMGKTKGGN
;
A
#
# COMPACT_ATOMS: atom_id res chain seq x y z
N MET A 1 -37.03 -4.16 18.05
CA MET A 1 -36.33 -5.03 17.07
C MET A 1 -36.75 -4.57 15.69
N ILE A 2 -35.85 -4.48 14.71
CA ILE A 2 -36.24 -4.18 13.32
C ILE A 2 -37.39 -5.10 12.90
N SER A 3 -38.45 -4.53 12.38
CA SER A 3 -39.73 -5.18 12.12
C SER A 3 -39.71 -6.02 10.84
N GLY A 4 -38.82 -5.69 9.90
CA GLY A 4 -38.49 -6.48 8.71
C GLY A 4 -38.35 -5.64 7.45
N PHE A 5 -38.60 -6.24 6.29
CA PHE A 5 -38.63 -5.57 5.01
C PHE A 5 -40.08 -5.34 4.53
N VAL A 6 -40.29 -4.25 3.80
CA VAL A 6 -41.54 -3.92 3.11
C VAL A 6 -41.26 -3.69 1.63
N ASP A 7 -42.21 -4.06 0.77
CA ASP A 7 -42.10 -3.80 -0.66
C ASP A 7 -42.57 -2.37 -1.04
N ILE A 8 -42.26 -1.97 -2.28
CA ILE A 8 -42.62 -0.65 -2.80
C ILE A 8 -44.14 -0.41 -2.90
N ASP A 9 -44.95 -1.46 -3.02
CA ASP A 9 -46.41 -1.34 -3.12
C ASP A 9 -47.02 -1.09 -1.75
N TRP A 10 -46.50 -1.78 -0.72
CA TRP A 10 -46.83 -1.53 0.66
C TRP A 10 -46.49 -0.09 1.03
N LEU A 11 -45.27 0.39 0.70
CA LEU A 11 -44.88 1.77 1.02
C LEU A 11 -45.80 2.78 0.32
N ALA A 12 -46.16 2.55 -0.95
CA ALA A 12 -47.08 3.42 -1.68
C ALA A 12 -48.48 3.52 -1.02
N GLU A 13 -48.94 2.46 -0.37
CA GLU A 13 -50.22 2.44 0.36
C GLU A 13 -50.14 3.08 1.77
N HIS A 14 -48.94 3.21 2.34
CA HIS A 14 -48.72 3.64 3.73
C HIS A 14 -47.85 4.92 3.87
N GLN A 15 -47.67 5.69 2.80
CA GLN A 15 -46.85 6.91 2.81
C GLN A 15 -47.31 7.97 3.84
N GLU A 16 -48.61 7.99 4.19
CA GLU A 16 -49.15 8.92 5.19
C GLU A 16 -48.99 8.40 6.64
N ASP A 17 -48.69 7.11 6.81
CA ASP A 17 -48.63 6.42 8.10
C ASP A 17 -47.18 6.14 8.57
N ALA A 18 -46.18 6.45 7.74
CA ALA A 18 -44.76 6.19 8.03
C ALA A 18 -43.86 7.39 7.67
N VAL A 19 -42.80 7.58 8.45
CA VAL A 19 -41.71 8.50 8.12
C VAL A 19 -40.71 7.78 7.23
N ILE A 20 -40.48 8.35 6.05
CA ILE A 20 -39.60 7.77 5.03
C ILE A 20 -38.22 8.42 5.14
N ILE A 21 -37.18 7.62 5.33
CA ILE A 21 -35.79 8.08 5.43
C ILE A 21 -35.01 7.67 4.18
N ASP A 22 -34.52 8.67 3.44
CA ASP A 22 -33.55 8.50 2.37
C ASP A 22 -32.14 8.62 2.93
N VAL A 23 -31.38 7.52 2.92
CA VAL A 23 -30.05 7.49 3.53
C VAL A 23 -28.91 7.76 2.54
N ARG A 24 -29.24 8.08 1.29
CA ARG A 24 -28.27 8.45 0.26
C ARG A 24 -27.68 9.83 0.54
N ASP A 25 -26.58 10.14 -0.13
CA ASP A 25 -25.98 11.47 -0.05
C ASP A 25 -26.98 12.57 -0.43
N THR A 26 -26.85 13.73 0.23
CA THR A 26 -27.72 14.89 0.01
C THR A 26 -27.70 15.39 -1.44
N GLY A 27 -26.60 15.18 -2.16
CA GLY A 27 -26.47 15.53 -3.58
C GLY A 27 -27.47 14.77 -4.46
N PRO A 28 -27.39 13.42 -4.53
CA PRO A 28 -28.41 12.55 -5.13
C PRO A 28 -29.84 12.88 -4.71
N PHE A 29 -30.13 12.97 -3.41
CA PHE A 29 -31.46 13.29 -2.89
C PHE A 29 -32.06 14.54 -3.55
N ARG A 30 -31.28 15.62 -3.67
CA ARG A 30 -31.75 16.90 -4.25
C ARG A 30 -31.83 16.89 -5.78
N ARG A 31 -30.88 16.22 -6.46
CA ARG A 31 -30.69 16.35 -7.92
C ARG A 31 -31.37 15.25 -8.73
N ILE A 32 -31.36 14.02 -8.22
CA ILE A 32 -31.94 12.85 -8.89
C ILE A 32 -33.42 12.70 -8.50
N GLY A 33 -33.75 13.13 -7.29
CA GLY A 33 -35.09 13.04 -6.72
C GLY A 33 -35.16 11.96 -5.64
N HIS A 34 -36.27 11.94 -4.91
CA HIS A 34 -36.49 11.09 -3.74
C HIS A 34 -37.94 10.58 -3.69
N ILE A 35 -38.19 9.58 -2.85
CA ILE A 35 -39.55 9.08 -2.60
C ILE A 35 -40.37 10.22 -1.99
N PRO A 36 -41.62 10.46 -2.44
CA PRO A 36 -42.45 11.53 -1.89
C PRO A 36 -42.48 11.50 -0.36
N THR A 37 -42.43 12.69 0.26
CA THR A 37 -42.37 12.92 1.73
C THR A 37 -41.08 12.46 2.45
N ALA A 38 -40.10 11.88 1.74
CA ALA A 38 -38.87 11.43 2.38
C ALA A 38 -38.02 12.56 2.96
N VAL A 39 -37.45 12.31 4.15
CA VAL A 39 -36.41 13.12 4.77
C VAL A 39 -35.04 12.53 4.48
N ASN A 40 -34.02 13.37 4.30
CA ASN A 40 -32.67 12.90 4.02
C ASN A 40 -31.86 12.82 5.31
N ILE A 41 -31.32 11.63 5.60
CA ILE A 41 -30.35 11.40 6.66
C ILE A 41 -29.19 10.61 6.04
N PRO A 42 -28.19 11.29 5.46
CA PRO A 42 -27.06 10.62 4.83
C PRO A 42 -26.41 9.61 5.79
N TYR A 43 -26.07 8.43 5.27
CA TYR A 43 -25.51 7.34 6.06
C TYR A 43 -24.31 7.74 6.94
N GLU A 44 -23.44 8.65 6.47
CA GLU A 44 -22.27 9.08 7.26
C GLU A 44 -22.64 9.96 8.45
N GLU A 45 -23.81 10.60 8.48
CA GLU A 45 -24.25 11.43 9.62
C GLU A 45 -24.64 10.58 10.82
N VAL A 46 -25.13 9.35 10.61
CA VAL A 46 -25.53 8.43 11.70
C VAL A 46 -24.38 7.55 12.20
N ARG A 47 -23.14 8.02 12.08
CA ARG A 47 -21.94 7.31 12.50
C ARG A 47 -21.02 8.25 13.25
N ASN A 48 -20.24 7.71 14.18
CA ASN A 48 -19.22 8.51 14.83
C ASN A 48 -18.15 8.92 13.80
N PRO A 49 -17.91 10.23 13.60
CA PRO A 49 -17.06 10.73 12.53
C PRO A 49 -15.56 10.58 12.83
N SER A 50 -15.13 10.33 14.08
CA SER A 50 -13.69 10.29 14.40
C SER A 50 -13.36 9.55 15.72
N GLY A 51 -12.06 9.45 16.04
CA GLY A 51 -11.53 8.75 17.21
C GLY A 51 -11.52 7.21 17.13
N SER A 52 -11.28 6.54 18.26
CA SER A 52 -11.20 5.08 18.37
C SER A 52 -12.53 4.34 18.09
N LEU A 53 -13.62 5.09 17.90
CA LEU A 53 -14.97 4.62 17.60
C LEU A 53 -15.42 5.06 16.19
N ALA A 54 -14.53 5.59 15.35
CA ALA A 54 -14.88 6.05 14.01
C ALA A 54 -15.63 4.97 13.22
N GLY A 55 -16.81 5.32 12.70
CA GLY A 55 -17.68 4.42 11.98
C GLY A 55 -18.58 3.52 12.83
N HIS A 56 -18.48 3.56 14.16
CA HIS A 56 -19.42 2.95 15.12
C HIS A 56 -20.67 3.83 15.29
N LEU A 57 -21.56 3.49 16.22
CA LEU A 57 -22.72 4.28 16.60
C LEU A 57 -22.29 5.72 16.96
N PRO A 58 -23.08 6.74 16.58
CA PRO A 58 -22.85 8.12 17.00
C PRO A 58 -23.02 8.22 18.53
N ASP A 59 -22.60 9.32 19.13
CA ASP A 59 -23.02 9.59 20.51
C ASP A 59 -24.53 9.90 20.57
N LYS A 60 -25.09 9.77 21.77
CA LYS A 60 -26.52 9.97 22.04
C LYS A 60 -27.01 11.36 21.60
N ASP A 61 -26.27 12.42 21.90
CA ASP A 61 -26.71 13.79 21.63
C ASP A 61 -26.73 14.06 20.12
N THR A 62 -25.74 13.52 19.39
CA THR A 62 -25.70 13.54 17.92
C THR A 62 -26.91 12.80 17.33
N PHE A 63 -27.21 11.59 17.81
CA PHE A 63 -28.37 10.83 17.33
C PHE A 63 -29.71 11.56 17.61
N GLU A 64 -29.91 12.06 18.83
CA GLU A 64 -31.10 12.85 19.19
C GLU A 64 -31.26 14.07 18.30
N THR A 65 -30.16 14.75 17.97
CA THR A 65 -30.16 15.93 17.10
C THR A 65 -30.62 15.57 15.70
N ILE A 66 -30.01 14.54 15.09
CA ILE A 66 -30.35 14.10 13.73
C ILE A 66 -31.83 13.74 13.63
N PHE A 67 -32.32 12.86 14.51
CA PHE A 67 -33.72 12.42 14.44
C PHE A 67 -34.70 13.55 14.76
N SER A 68 -34.36 14.44 15.71
CA SER A 68 -35.20 15.61 16.00
C SER A 68 -35.28 16.56 14.81
N GLU A 69 -34.15 16.88 14.17
CA GLU A 69 -34.10 17.81 13.03
C GLU A 69 -34.77 17.26 11.78
N SER A 70 -34.74 15.93 11.61
CA SER A 70 -35.51 15.22 10.57
C SER A 70 -37.00 15.08 10.90
N GLY A 71 -37.47 15.57 12.04
CA GLY A 71 -38.88 15.56 12.44
C GLY A 71 -39.42 14.19 12.84
N ILE A 72 -38.55 13.24 13.19
CA ILE A 72 -38.90 11.89 13.61
C ILE A 72 -39.19 11.89 15.11
N SER A 73 -40.26 11.25 15.54
CA SER A 73 -40.63 11.04 16.95
C SER A 73 -40.28 9.60 17.39
N PRO A 74 -40.07 9.33 18.69
CA PRO A 74 -39.69 7.99 19.16
C PRO A 74 -40.66 6.85 18.81
N ASP A 75 -41.94 7.16 18.60
CA ASP A 75 -43.03 6.21 18.31
C ASP A 75 -43.44 6.15 16.82
N ASP A 76 -42.77 6.91 15.95
CA ASP A 76 -43.07 6.92 14.51
C ASP A 76 -42.75 5.58 13.87
N THR A 77 -43.58 5.12 12.93
CA THR A 77 -43.18 4.02 12.05
C THR A 77 -42.18 4.56 11.02
N VAL A 78 -41.00 3.96 10.93
CA VAL A 78 -39.92 4.42 10.05
C VAL A 78 -39.65 3.41 8.94
N VAL A 79 -39.59 3.91 7.70
CA VAL A 79 -39.16 3.13 6.53
C VAL A 79 -37.89 3.77 5.97
N ALA A 80 -36.76 3.07 6.00
CA ALA A 80 -35.50 3.56 5.45
C ALA A 80 -35.18 2.88 4.11
N TYR A 81 -34.61 3.64 3.18
CA TYR A 81 -34.15 3.13 1.89
C TYR A 81 -32.82 3.78 1.46
N ASP A 82 -32.06 3.06 0.64
CA ASP A 82 -30.83 3.51 -0.01
C ASP A 82 -30.88 3.26 -1.54
N ASP A 83 -29.76 3.50 -2.22
CA ASP A 83 -29.51 3.13 -3.62
C ASP A 83 -28.80 1.77 -3.75
N ALA A 84 -28.87 0.95 -2.70
CA ALA A 84 -28.34 -0.39 -2.63
C ALA A 84 -29.48 -1.37 -2.27
N PRO A 85 -29.18 -2.64 -1.98
CA PRO A 85 -30.18 -3.58 -1.47
C PRO A 85 -30.51 -3.38 0.03
N GLY A 86 -30.53 -2.13 0.53
CA GLY A 86 -30.96 -1.81 1.90
C GLY A 86 -29.89 -1.94 2.99
N VAL A 87 -28.61 -2.07 2.65
CA VAL A 87 -27.52 -2.25 3.63
C VAL A 87 -27.29 -1.01 4.50
N TYR A 88 -27.31 0.18 3.92
CA TYR A 88 -27.13 1.44 4.64
C TYR A 88 -28.40 1.80 5.41
N ALA A 89 -29.56 1.56 4.79
CA ALA A 89 -30.86 1.70 5.43
C ALA A 89 -30.96 0.84 6.70
N ALA A 90 -30.59 -0.44 6.60
CA ALA A 90 -30.58 -1.36 7.74
C ALA A 90 -29.66 -0.87 8.88
N ARG A 91 -28.52 -0.24 8.56
CA ARG A 91 -27.63 0.33 9.59
C ARG A 91 -28.28 1.49 10.32
N VAL A 92 -28.94 2.42 9.62
CA VAL A 92 -29.68 3.54 10.25
C VAL A 92 -30.75 3.01 11.21
N LEU A 93 -31.49 1.98 10.79
CA LEU A 93 -32.54 1.37 11.62
C LEU A 93 -31.96 0.61 12.82
N LEU A 94 -30.84 -0.10 12.65
CA LEU A 94 -30.16 -0.76 13.77
C LEU A 94 -29.67 0.26 14.80
N THR A 95 -29.15 1.40 14.33
CA THR A 95 -28.79 2.54 15.19
C THR A 95 -30.01 3.05 15.94
N ALA A 96 -31.13 3.31 15.25
CA ALA A 96 -32.36 3.76 15.90
C ALA A 96 -32.87 2.77 16.96
N GLN A 97 -32.82 1.47 16.68
CA GLN A 97 -33.15 0.43 17.64
C GLN A 97 -32.22 0.47 18.86
N ALA A 98 -30.90 0.53 18.65
CA ALA A 98 -29.92 0.55 19.74
C ALA A 98 -30.15 1.75 20.68
N PHE A 99 -30.60 2.88 20.13
CA PHE A 99 -30.98 4.09 20.88
C PHE A 99 -32.41 4.05 21.44
N GLY A 100 -33.14 2.94 21.29
CA GLY A 100 -34.44 2.71 21.92
C GLY A 100 -35.62 3.36 21.19
N HIS A 101 -35.61 3.39 19.86
CA HIS A 101 -36.79 3.75 19.08
C HIS A 101 -37.93 2.75 19.35
N ASP A 102 -39.13 3.25 19.66
CA ASP A 102 -40.29 2.48 20.08
C ASP A 102 -41.20 2.09 18.89
N GLY A 103 -41.16 2.87 17.81
CA GLY A 103 -41.93 2.62 16.59
C GLY A 103 -41.43 1.43 15.76
N GLU A 104 -42.24 1.02 14.78
CA GLU A 104 -41.89 -0.07 13.86
C GLU A 104 -40.82 0.40 12.86
N LEU A 105 -39.81 -0.44 12.60
CA LEU A 105 -38.65 -0.10 11.76
C LEU A 105 -38.60 -1.04 10.55
N TYR A 106 -38.71 -0.50 9.34
CA TYR A 106 -38.72 -1.28 8.11
C TYR A 106 -37.63 -0.86 7.11
N VAL A 107 -37.01 -1.83 6.46
CA VAL A 107 -36.16 -1.61 5.27
C VAL A 107 -37.03 -1.68 4.02
N LEU A 108 -36.89 -0.74 3.10
CA LEU A 108 -37.56 -0.83 1.79
C LEU A 108 -36.81 -1.80 0.86
N ASP A 109 -37.44 -2.90 0.50
CA ASP A 109 -36.87 -3.90 -0.41
C ASP A 109 -36.79 -3.37 -1.85
N GLY A 110 -35.62 -3.52 -2.49
CA GLY A 110 -35.31 -2.95 -3.80
C GLY A 110 -35.00 -1.43 -3.80
N GLY A 111 -35.15 -0.76 -2.67
CA GLY A 111 -34.69 0.61 -2.44
C GLY A 111 -35.19 1.65 -3.45
N PHE A 112 -34.35 2.65 -3.73
CA PHE A 112 -34.67 3.75 -4.65
C PHE A 112 -34.90 3.28 -6.09
N GLU A 113 -34.12 2.30 -6.56
CA GLU A 113 -34.19 1.84 -7.95
C GLU A 113 -35.55 1.21 -8.24
N ALA A 114 -35.99 0.25 -7.42
CA ALA A 114 -37.29 -0.40 -7.57
C ALA A 114 -38.46 0.59 -7.49
N TRP A 115 -38.38 1.59 -6.60
CA TRP A 115 -39.39 2.65 -6.53
C TRP A 115 -39.46 3.44 -7.83
N SER A 116 -38.31 3.92 -8.31
CA SER A 116 -38.21 4.81 -9.48
C SER A 116 -38.69 4.20 -10.79
N GLU A 117 -38.70 2.87 -10.89
CA GLU A 117 -39.22 2.15 -12.06
C GLU A 117 -40.75 2.17 -12.15
N LYS A 118 -41.45 2.32 -11.01
CA LYS A 118 -42.90 2.14 -10.91
C LYS A 118 -43.66 3.39 -10.46
N TYR A 119 -43.07 4.20 -9.59
CA TYR A 119 -43.70 5.33 -8.94
C TYR A 119 -42.95 6.65 -9.21
N ASP A 120 -43.66 7.76 -9.07
CA ASP A 120 -43.09 9.09 -9.29
C ASP A 120 -42.14 9.49 -8.13
N LEU A 121 -41.18 10.36 -8.46
CA LEU A 121 -40.24 10.96 -7.52
C LEU A 121 -40.56 12.44 -7.27
N GLU A 122 -40.21 12.92 -6.09
CA GLU A 122 -40.17 14.35 -5.76
C GLU A 122 -38.76 14.93 -5.93
N SER A 123 -38.65 16.26 -6.03
CA SER A 123 -37.36 16.96 -6.12
C SER A 123 -37.37 18.24 -5.30
N GLY A 124 -36.19 18.64 -4.79
CA GLY A 124 -36.02 19.81 -3.94
C GLY A 124 -35.82 19.46 -2.47
N GLU A 125 -35.59 20.49 -1.64
CA GLU A 125 -35.43 20.33 -0.19
C GLU A 125 -36.78 20.06 0.48
N GLN A 126 -36.88 18.93 1.18
CA GLN A 126 -37.94 18.70 2.16
C GLN A 126 -37.46 19.22 3.52
N THR A 127 -38.30 20.02 4.18
CA THR A 127 -38.03 20.51 5.54
C THR A 127 -39.12 19.98 6.46
N ALA A 128 -38.73 19.07 7.36
CA ALA A 128 -39.61 18.61 8.42
C ALA A 128 -39.62 19.62 9.57
N ALA A 129 -40.75 19.73 10.27
CA ALA A 129 -40.77 20.46 11.53
C ALA A 129 -40.03 19.64 12.58
N ARG A 130 -39.09 20.27 13.28
CA ARG A 130 -38.32 19.63 14.34
C ARG A 130 -39.25 18.96 15.37
N SER A 131 -38.99 17.70 15.69
CA SER A 131 -39.67 16.92 16.73
C SER A 131 -38.91 16.98 18.06
N ASP A 132 -39.51 16.41 19.11
CA ASP A 132 -38.85 16.20 20.41
C ASP A 132 -38.42 14.73 20.54
N TYR A 133 -37.27 14.36 19.97
CA TYR A 133 -36.73 13.00 20.10
C TYR A 133 -35.87 12.89 21.37
N THR A 134 -36.11 11.85 22.19
CA THR A 134 -35.27 11.53 23.36
C THR A 134 -34.79 10.10 23.24
N ALA A 135 -33.47 9.92 23.15
CA ALA A 135 -32.83 8.62 22.99
C ALA A 135 -32.42 8.01 24.34
N SER A 136 -32.34 6.68 24.38
CA SER A 136 -31.69 5.96 25.47
C SER A 136 -30.17 5.89 25.27
N GLU A 137 -29.42 5.38 26.25
CA GLU A 137 -28.04 4.96 25.98
C GLU A 137 -28.05 3.73 25.08
N PRO A 138 -27.08 3.58 24.16
CA PRO A 138 -27.07 2.47 23.22
C PRO A 138 -27.05 1.12 23.97
N GLY A 139 -28.03 0.27 23.67
CA GLY A 139 -28.27 -0.99 24.34
C GLY A 139 -28.49 -2.15 23.37
N ASP A 140 -29.43 -3.04 23.70
CA ASP A 140 -29.79 -4.20 22.88
C ASP A 140 -30.11 -3.78 21.42
N PRO A 141 -29.49 -4.41 20.39
CA PRO A 141 -28.77 -5.70 20.40
C PRO A 141 -27.24 -5.60 20.51
N ILE A 142 -26.67 -4.45 20.87
CA ILE A 142 -25.21 -4.25 20.86
C ILE A 142 -24.55 -4.99 22.03
N VAL A 143 -23.50 -5.75 21.74
CA VAL A 143 -22.69 -6.45 22.74
C VAL A 143 -21.22 -6.07 22.65
N ASP A 144 -20.52 -6.18 23.79
CA ASP A 144 -19.10 -5.91 23.89
C ASP A 144 -18.25 -7.14 23.54
N ARG A 145 -16.92 -6.96 23.55
CA ARG A 145 -15.97 -8.05 23.29
C ARG A 145 -16.12 -9.21 24.27
N ASN A 146 -16.34 -8.93 25.56
CA ASN A 146 -16.47 -9.97 26.57
C ASN A 146 -17.61 -10.94 26.23
N ALA A 147 -18.73 -10.43 25.72
CA ALA A 147 -19.83 -11.27 25.27
C ALA A 147 -19.43 -12.18 24.11
N VAL A 148 -18.60 -11.70 23.18
CA VAL A 148 -18.09 -12.49 22.04
C VAL A 148 -17.07 -13.53 22.49
N GLU A 149 -16.15 -13.19 23.39
CA GLU A 149 -15.18 -14.15 23.95
C GLU A 149 -15.90 -15.31 24.65
N ASN A 150 -16.95 -15.02 25.40
CA ASN A 150 -17.77 -16.05 26.03
C ASN A 150 -18.52 -16.92 25.00
N ALA A 151 -18.83 -16.39 23.82
CA ALA A 151 -19.54 -17.12 22.77
C ALA A 151 -18.63 -18.05 21.93
N VAL A 152 -17.31 -17.83 21.92
CA VAL A 152 -16.36 -18.65 21.13
C VAL A 152 -16.36 -20.12 21.57
N ASP A 153 -16.52 -20.37 22.88
CA ASP A 153 -16.46 -21.70 23.48
C ASP A 153 -17.85 -22.23 23.91
N ASP A 154 -18.93 -21.58 23.49
CA ASP A 154 -20.31 -21.91 23.88
C ASP A 154 -21.09 -22.55 22.73
N ASP A 155 -21.39 -23.85 22.86
CA ASP A 155 -22.10 -24.64 21.85
C ASP A 155 -23.54 -24.16 21.59
N ASP A 156 -24.15 -23.45 22.56
CA ASP A 156 -25.51 -22.89 22.46
C ASP A 156 -25.51 -21.52 21.74
N GLN A 157 -24.32 -21.00 21.39
CA GLN A 157 -24.16 -19.76 20.63
C GLN A 157 -23.58 -20.03 19.23
N ILE A 158 -23.71 -19.05 18.34
CA ILE A 158 -23.06 -19.06 17.04
C ILE A 158 -22.60 -17.65 16.68
N LEU A 159 -21.32 -17.54 16.35
CA LEU A 159 -20.75 -16.33 15.79
C LEU A 159 -20.93 -16.36 14.27
N VAL A 160 -21.48 -15.29 13.69
CA VAL A 160 -21.72 -15.20 12.25
C VAL A 160 -20.95 -14.02 11.66
N ASP A 161 -20.04 -14.34 10.75
CA ASP A 161 -19.28 -13.40 9.97
C ASP A 161 -20.06 -13.00 8.72
N THR A 162 -20.47 -11.74 8.64
CA THR A 162 -21.33 -11.29 7.53
C THR A 162 -20.56 -10.73 6.32
N ARG A 163 -19.25 -10.96 6.28
CA ARG A 163 -18.35 -10.48 5.22
C ARG A 163 -18.26 -11.49 4.08
N SER A 164 -17.53 -11.14 3.02
CA SER A 164 -17.32 -12.06 1.90
C SER A 164 -16.52 -13.29 2.34
N ARG A 165 -16.63 -14.40 1.58
CA ARG A 165 -15.86 -15.63 1.84
C ARG A 165 -14.35 -15.37 1.91
N ALA A 166 -13.83 -14.52 1.02
CA ALA A 166 -12.41 -14.19 0.96
C ALA A 166 -11.94 -13.44 2.23
N GLU A 167 -12.77 -12.52 2.75
CA GLU A 167 -12.48 -11.80 4.00
C GLU A 167 -12.54 -12.73 5.23
N TYR A 168 -13.44 -13.70 5.25
CA TYR A 168 -13.54 -14.69 6.32
C TYR A 168 -12.35 -15.65 6.35
N GLU A 169 -11.90 -16.10 5.16
CA GLU A 169 -10.74 -17.00 5.03
C GLU A 169 -9.42 -16.32 5.39
N SER A 170 -9.32 -14.99 5.26
CA SER A 170 -8.12 -14.24 5.61
C SER A 170 -7.95 -14.04 7.12
N ALA A 171 -9.04 -13.75 7.83
CA ALA A 171 -9.09 -13.65 9.28
C ALA A 171 -10.54 -13.76 9.77
N SER A 172 -10.78 -14.44 10.88
CA SER A 172 -12.12 -14.58 11.48
C SER A 172 -12.00 -14.79 12.99
N ILE A 173 -13.10 -14.55 13.70
CA ILE A 173 -13.18 -14.91 15.12
C ILE A 173 -13.28 -16.45 15.20
N PRO A 174 -12.51 -17.11 16.07
CA PRO A 174 -12.55 -18.57 16.19
C PRO A 174 -13.97 -19.10 16.38
N GLY A 175 -14.31 -20.18 15.67
CA GLY A 175 -15.64 -20.82 15.75
C GLY A 175 -16.74 -20.13 14.94
N ALA A 176 -16.49 -18.99 14.31
CA ALA A 176 -17.49 -18.30 13.50
C ALA A 176 -17.87 -19.06 12.23
N VAL A 177 -19.11 -18.86 11.76
CA VAL A 177 -19.58 -19.30 10.44
C VAL A 177 -19.76 -18.09 9.54
N GLN A 178 -19.38 -18.21 8.26
CA GLN A 178 -19.56 -17.12 7.30
C GLN A 178 -20.93 -17.19 6.62
N VAL A 179 -21.61 -16.05 6.45
CA VAL A 179 -22.77 -15.86 5.56
C VAL A 179 -22.76 -14.42 5.04
N SER A 180 -22.58 -14.20 3.74
CA SER A 180 -22.55 -12.83 3.20
C SER A 180 -23.96 -12.26 3.15
N TRP A 181 -24.12 -10.96 3.41
CA TRP A 181 -25.40 -10.29 3.17
C TRP A 181 -25.84 -10.40 1.70
N GLU A 182 -24.88 -10.48 0.77
CA GLU A 182 -25.10 -10.69 -0.66
C GLU A 182 -25.75 -12.04 -0.97
N ASP A 183 -25.57 -13.04 -0.09
CA ASP A 183 -26.19 -14.37 -0.27
C ASP A 183 -27.72 -14.30 -0.13
N PHE A 184 -28.26 -13.18 0.39
CA PHE A 184 -29.70 -12.95 0.56
C PHE A 184 -30.32 -12.11 -0.56
N ILE A 185 -29.54 -11.65 -1.54
CA ILE A 185 -30.01 -10.71 -2.56
C ILE A 185 -29.98 -11.37 -3.95
N GLN A 186 -31.07 -11.23 -4.69
CA GLN A 186 -31.20 -11.60 -6.09
C GLN A 186 -31.82 -10.44 -6.88
N ASP A 187 -31.16 -10.03 -7.97
CA ASP A 187 -31.62 -8.95 -8.85
C ASP A 187 -31.98 -7.64 -8.11
N GLY A 188 -31.22 -7.32 -7.04
CA GLY A 188 -31.37 -6.10 -6.24
C GLY A 188 -32.41 -6.19 -5.11
N GLN A 189 -33.10 -7.33 -4.96
CA GLN A 189 -34.13 -7.55 -3.94
C GLN A 189 -33.81 -8.77 -3.07
N LEU A 190 -34.50 -8.91 -1.94
CA LEU A 190 -34.37 -10.11 -1.11
C LEU A 190 -34.81 -11.38 -1.85
N CYS A 191 -34.02 -12.45 -1.68
CA CYS A 191 -34.41 -13.79 -2.08
C CYS A 191 -35.67 -14.26 -1.33
N GLU A 192 -36.33 -15.29 -1.86
CA GLU A 192 -37.51 -15.87 -1.23
C GLU A 192 -37.18 -16.40 0.19
N ARG A 193 -38.07 -16.15 1.16
CA ARG A 193 -37.84 -16.51 2.57
C ARG A 193 -37.45 -17.99 2.77
N SER A 194 -37.99 -18.89 1.95
CA SER A 194 -37.64 -20.32 2.02
C SER A 194 -36.20 -20.62 1.61
N GLU A 195 -35.64 -19.85 0.67
CA GLU A 195 -34.26 -20.02 0.19
C GLU A 195 -33.28 -19.51 1.24
N ILE A 196 -33.55 -18.33 1.81
CA ILE A 196 -32.76 -17.77 2.90
C ILE A 196 -32.78 -18.70 4.12
N PHE A 197 -33.94 -19.25 4.48
CA PHE A 197 -34.05 -20.20 5.59
C PHE A 197 -33.23 -21.47 5.36
N SER A 198 -33.23 -21.99 4.12
CA SER A 198 -32.41 -23.16 3.75
C SER A 198 -30.92 -22.85 3.87
N LEU A 199 -30.49 -21.69 3.37
CA LEU A 199 -29.10 -21.25 3.44
C LEU A 199 -28.60 -21.13 4.89
N LEU A 200 -29.40 -20.53 5.77
CA LEU A 200 -29.07 -20.36 7.18
C LEU A 200 -28.95 -21.73 7.90
N ALA A 201 -29.91 -22.63 7.65
CA ALA A 201 -29.91 -23.97 8.22
C ALA A 201 -28.68 -24.79 7.79
N ASP A 202 -28.29 -24.70 6.51
CA ASP A 202 -27.08 -25.36 5.99
C ASP A 202 -25.78 -24.87 6.64
N ARG A 203 -25.81 -23.66 7.21
CA ARG A 203 -24.69 -23.04 7.94
C ARG A 203 -24.78 -23.22 9.46
N GLY A 204 -25.77 -23.97 9.94
CA GLY A 204 -25.98 -24.22 11.37
C GLY A 204 -26.61 -23.05 12.13
N ILE A 205 -27.07 -22.01 11.41
CA ILE A 205 -27.74 -20.85 12.01
C ILE A 205 -29.22 -21.23 12.18
N THR A 206 -29.63 -21.41 13.44
CA THR A 206 -30.93 -21.97 13.82
C THR A 206 -31.52 -21.16 14.98
N LYS A 207 -32.86 -21.16 15.10
CA LYS A 207 -33.58 -20.28 16.03
C LYS A 207 -33.40 -20.63 17.52
N ASP A 208 -32.89 -21.81 17.82
CA ASP A 208 -32.59 -22.28 19.16
C ASP A 208 -31.23 -21.81 19.69
N LYS A 209 -30.37 -21.25 18.83
CA LYS A 209 -29.09 -20.68 19.21
C LYS A 209 -29.18 -19.17 19.41
N LYS A 210 -28.32 -18.66 20.30
CA LYS A 210 -28.01 -17.23 20.33
C LYS A 210 -27.04 -16.87 19.21
N ILE A 211 -27.40 -15.91 18.39
CA ILE A 211 -26.63 -15.51 17.19
C ILE A 211 -25.91 -14.20 17.48
N THR A 212 -24.59 -14.17 17.39
CA THR A 212 -23.84 -12.90 17.44
C THR A 212 -23.23 -12.59 16.09
N LEU A 213 -23.68 -11.49 15.47
CA LEU A 213 -23.21 -11.05 14.17
C LEU A 213 -22.01 -10.13 14.31
N TYR A 214 -21.02 -10.28 13.43
CA TYR A 214 -19.92 -9.32 13.30
C TYR A 214 -19.52 -9.12 11.82
N CYS A 215 -18.88 -7.98 11.54
CA CYS A 215 -18.22 -7.75 10.25
C CYS A 215 -16.94 -6.92 10.45
N ASN A 216 -16.74 -5.82 9.70
CA ASN A 216 -15.59 -4.92 9.85
C ASN A 216 -15.93 -3.69 10.71
N THR A 217 -17.09 -3.06 10.46
CA THR A 217 -17.53 -1.78 11.07
C THR A 217 -19.06 -1.73 11.24
N ALA A 218 -19.68 -2.85 11.63
CA ALA A 218 -21.13 -3.01 11.83
C ALA A 218 -22.07 -2.72 10.63
N ARG A 219 -21.58 -2.30 9.46
CA ARG A 219 -22.42 -2.00 8.28
C ARG A 219 -23.13 -3.25 7.72
N ARG A 220 -22.37 -4.22 7.23
CA ARG A 220 -22.90 -5.42 6.54
C ARG A 220 -23.77 -6.28 7.45
N LEU A 221 -23.40 -6.35 8.73
CA LEU A 221 -24.15 -7.14 9.69
C LEU A 221 -25.54 -6.57 9.96
N SER A 222 -25.76 -5.28 9.70
CA SER A 222 -27.04 -4.63 9.99
C SER A 222 -28.12 -5.16 9.04
N HIS A 223 -27.77 -5.38 7.78
CA HIS A 223 -28.64 -6.04 6.82
C HIS A 223 -28.99 -7.47 7.22
N THR A 224 -27.97 -8.29 7.55
CA THR A 224 -28.18 -9.66 8.02
C THR A 224 -29.03 -9.71 9.29
N TYR A 225 -28.84 -8.76 10.21
CA TYR A 225 -29.65 -8.60 11.41
C TYR A 225 -31.13 -8.38 11.05
N SER A 226 -31.44 -7.46 10.13
CA SER A 226 -32.81 -7.20 9.66
C SER A 226 -33.46 -8.45 9.03
N VAL A 227 -32.70 -9.20 8.22
CA VAL A 227 -33.19 -10.44 7.59
C VAL A 227 -33.51 -11.51 8.65
N LEU A 228 -32.63 -11.70 9.62
CA LEU A 228 -32.86 -12.65 10.71
C LEU A 228 -34.06 -12.25 11.56
N ALA A 229 -34.21 -10.96 11.86
CA ALA A 229 -35.37 -10.44 12.58
C ALA A 229 -36.68 -10.71 11.82
N GLU A 230 -36.74 -10.44 10.51
CA GLU A 230 -37.91 -10.74 9.67
C GLU A 230 -38.26 -12.23 9.65
N LEU A 231 -37.24 -13.09 9.58
CA LEU A 231 -37.43 -14.54 9.63
C LEU A 231 -37.85 -15.03 11.03
N GLY A 232 -37.92 -14.15 12.03
CA GLY A 232 -38.36 -14.43 13.40
C GLY A 232 -37.30 -15.13 14.24
N TYR A 233 -36.03 -14.81 14.02
CA TYR A 233 -34.96 -15.07 15.00
C TYR A 233 -35.01 -13.96 16.05
N THR A 234 -34.96 -14.34 17.33
CA THR A 234 -35.25 -13.40 18.44
C THR A 234 -34.09 -13.19 19.41
N ASP A 235 -33.09 -14.09 19.40
CA ASP A 235 -31.88 -13.98 20.23
C ASP A 235 -30.68 -13.66 19.33
N ILE A 236 -30.63 -12.41 18.87
CA ILE A 236 -29.60 -11.90 17.96
C ILE A 236 -28.90 -10.72 18.62
N SER A 237 -27.58 -10.83 18.79
CA SER A 237 -26.72 -9.75 19.22
C SER A 237 -25.78 -9.29 18.09
N VAL A 238 -25.29 -8.06 18.20
CA VAL A 238 -24.39 -7.43 17.25
C VAL A 238 -23.11 -7.02 17.97
N TYR A 239 -21.99 -7.56 17.52
CA TYR A 239 -20.69 -7.13 18.00
C TYR A 239 -20.19 -5.92 17.20
N GLU A 240 -20.40 -4.74 17.74
CA GLU A 240 -20.04 -3.49 17.07
C GLU A 240 -18.52 -3.33 16.90
N GLY A 241 -17.74 -3.67 17.95
CA GLY A 241 -16.27 -3.67 17.90
C GLY A 241 -15.68 -4.47 16.73
N SER A 242 -16.46 -5.44 16.22
CA SER A 242 -16.18 -6.14 14.97
C SER A 242 -14.84 -6.89 14.99
N LEU A 243 -14.42 -7.47 13.87
CA LEU A 243 -13.11 -8.13 13.79
C LEU A 243 -11.95 -7.14 14.07
N THR A 244 -12.17 -5.85 13.82
CA THR A 244 -11.16 -4.78 14.00
C THR A 244 -10.72 -4.68 15.45
N ASP A 245 -11.66 -4.64 16.39
CA ASP A 245 -11.39 -4.66 17.82
C ASP A 245 -10.73 -5.99 18.26
N TRP A 246 -11.26 -7.12 17.74
CA TRP A 246 -10.75 -8.45 18.07
C TRP A 246 -9.24 -8.62 17.77
N ILE A 247 -8.80 -8.17 16.59
CA ILE A 247 -7.41 -8.31 16.14
C ILE A 247 -6.47 -7.31 16.85
N ARG A 248 -6.94 -6.09 17.15
CA ARG A 248 -6.10 -5.05 17.77
C ARG A 248 -5.56 -5.47 19.16
N GLU A 249 -6.36 -6.13 19.99
CA GLU A 249 -5.92 -6.51 21.36
C GLU A 249 -5.27 -7.90 21.46
N GLN A 250 -5.29 -8.73 20.41
CA GLN A 250 -4.56 -10.01 20.43
C GLN A 250 -3.04 -9.84 20.25
N ASP A 251 -2.56 -8.65 19.92
CA ASP A 251 -1.13 -8.43 19.73
C ASP A 251 -0.43 -8.41 21.09
N ARG A 252 0.44 -9.41 21.35
CA ARG A 252 1.45 -9.31 22.42
C ARG A 252 2.15 -7.97 22.18
N GLY A 253 2.27 -7.09 23.18
CA GLY A 253 2.95 -5.79 23.02
C GLY A 253 4.40 -5.94 22.58
N TRP A 254 4.62 -6.17 21.28
CA TRP A 254 5.91 -6.55 20.72
C TRP A 254 6.79 -5.33 20.58
N SER A 255 7.86 -5.32 21.38
CA SER A 255 8.93 -4.34 21.27
C SER A 255 9.92 -4.74 20.17
N PRO A 256 10.32 -3.85 19.24
CA PRO A 256 11.42 -4.13 18.31
C PRO A 256 12.71 -4.49 19.04
N LEU A 257 12.98 -3.82 20.17
CA LEU A 257 14.13 -4.08 21.01
C LEU A 257 13.99 -5.41 21.76
N GLY A 258 12.82 -5.68 22.34
CA GLY A 258 12.54 -6.99 22.94
C GLY A 258 12.69 -8.13 21.94
N LEU A 259 12.25 -7.95 20.69
CA LEU A 259 12.45 -8.96 19.64
C LEU A 259 13.93 -9.13 19.25
N LYS A 260 14.74 -8.05 19.29
CA LYS A 260 16.20 -8.13 19.11
C LYS A 260 16.80 -8.99 20.22
N GLU A 261 16.39 -8.79 21.47
CA GLU A 261 16.82 -9.60 22.63
C GLU A 261 16.40 -11.07 22.49
N GLU A 262 15.18 -11.34 22.02
CA GLU A 262 14.72 -12.72 21.74
C GLU A 262 15.59 -13.40 20.67
N VAL A 263 15.96 -12.69 19.60
CA VAL A 263 16.89 -13.27 18.61
C VAL A 263 18.29 -13.50 19.21
N GLN A 264 18.76 -12.63 20.11
CA GLN A 264 20.05 -12.81 20.77
C GLN A 264 20.07 -13.98 21.76
N SER A 265 18.95 -14.22 22.45
CA SER A 265 18.81 -15.34 23.39
C SER A 265 18.73 -16.69 22.66
N HIS A 266 18.12 -16.71 21.48
CA HIS A 266 17.97 -17.92 20.66
C HIS A 266 19.14 -18.12 19.70
N ARG A 267 20.01 -19.09 20.01
CA ARG A 267 21.15 -19.47 19.15
C ARG A 267 20.75 -20.31 17.92
N SER A 268 19.46 -20.61 17.72
CA SER A 268 18.97 -21.40 16.59
C SER A 268 17.54 -21.02 16.20
N PHE A 269 17.24 -21.11 14.91
CA PHE A 269 15.91 -20.84 14.38
C PHE A 269 14.84 -21.80 14.93
N THR A 270 15.17 -23.09 15.06
CA THR A 270 14.24 -24.07 15.63
C THR A 270 13.87 -23.73 17.07
N GLY A 271 14.85 -23.40 17.92
CA GLY A 271 14.58 -22.98 19.29
C GLY A 271 13.68 -21.74 19.36
N PHE A 272 13.93 -20.73 18.52
CA PHE A 272 13.07 -19.54 18.45
C PHE A 272 11.61 -19.88 18.13
N VAL A 273 11.39 -20.76 17.15
CA VAL A 273 10.03 -21.16 16.76
C VAL A 273 9.39 -22.05 17.82
N ASP A 274 10.15 -22.94 18.46
CA ASP A 274 9.65 -23.82 19.52
C ASP A 274 9.18 -23.01 20.74
N ASP A 275 9.88 -21.93 21.09
CA ASP A 275 9.60 -21.11 22.27
C ASP A 275 8.54 -20.02 22.00
N LEU A 276 8.55 -19.38 20.83
CA LEU A 276 7.70 -18.22 20.53
C LEU A 276 6.55 -18.48 19.55
N GLY A 277 6.60 -19.57 18.78
CA GLY A 277 5.61 -19.94 17.76
C GLY A 277 5.99 -19.56 16.32
N GLU A 278 5.33 -20.18 15.34
CA GLU A 278 5.52 -19.90 13.90
C GLU A 278 5.04 -18.48 13.51
N ASP A 279 4.06 -17.93 14.22
CA ASP A 279 3.54 -16.57 14.05
C ASP A 279 4.59 -15.50 14.33
N ALA A 280 5.50 -15.75 15.28
CA ALA A 280 6.60 -14.85 15.62
C ALA A 280 7.57 -14.61 14.44
N ILE A 281 7.64 -15.52 13.46
CA ILE A 281 8.48 -15.36 12.26
C ILE A 281 8.07 -14.12 11.46
N GLY A 282 6.77 -13.80 11.41
CA GLY A 282 6.28 -12.61 10.74
C GLY A 282 6.84 -11.32 11.33
N ARG A 283 7.07 -11.32 12.65
CA ARG A 283 7.56 -10.17 13.44
C ARG A 283 9.06 -9.93 13.27
N LEU A 284 9.86 -10.94 12.94
CA LEU A 284 11.30 -10.81 12.67
C LEU A 284 11.65 -9.70 11.65
N LYS A 285 10.68 -9.33 10.79
CA LYS A 285 10.82 -8.20 9.86
C LYS A 285 11.09 -6.87 10.57
N LEU A 286 10.65 -6.70 11.83
CA LEU A 286 10.91 -5.53 12.67
C LEU A 286 12.37 -5.41 13.10
N VAL A 287 13.13 -6.51 13.07
CA VAL A 287 14.58 -6.50 13.32
C VAL A 287 15.37 -6.75 12.03
N GLY A 288 14.72 -6.54 10.89
CA GLY A 288 15.33 -6.63 9.55
C GLY A 288 15.58 -8.04 9.05
N MET A 289 15.06 -9.06 9.73
CA MET A 289 15.15 -10.46 9.34
C MET A 289 13.87 -10.88 8.59
N TYR A 290 14.02 -11.33 7.35
CA TYR A 290 12.94 -11.79 6.51
C TYR A 290 13.13 -13.25 6.16
N HIS A 291 12.13 -14.07 6.45
CA HIS A 291 12.13 -15.45 5.96
C HIS A 291 12.21 -15.46 4.44
N GLN A 292 13.12 -16.27 3.90
CA GLN A 292 13.26 -16.52 2.46
C GLN A 292 12.78 -17.94 2.12
N LYS A 293 12.84 -18.35 0.85
CA LYS A 293 12.40 -19.70 0.44
C LYS A 293 13.12 -20.86 1.17
N HIS A 294 14.36 -20.62 1.59
CA HIS A 294 15.16 -21.62 2.30
C HIS A 294 14.95 -21.47 3.81
N ARG A 295 14.24 -22.44 4.41
CA ARG A 295 13.90 -22.44 5.84
C ARG A 295 15.16 -22.39 6.71
N GLY A 296 15.16 -21.56 7.75
CA GLY A 296 16.30 -21.35 8.65
C GLY A 296 17.35 -20.35 8.15
N TYR A 297 17.21 -19.87 6.91
CA TYR A 297 17.97 -18.76 6.35
C TYR A 297 17.09 -17.52 6.20
N PHE A 298 17.72 -16.36 6.23
CA PHE A 298 17.04 -15.07 6.21
C PHE A 298 17.65 -14.15 5.17
N MET A 299 16.79 -13.32 4.58
CA MET A 299 17.22 -12.05 4.04
C MET A 299 17.38 -11.08 5.20
N PHE A 300 18.48 -10.34 5.20
CA PHE A 300 18.81 -9.35 6.22
C PHE A 300 18.92 -7.97 5.58
N ARG A 301 18.24 -6.96 6.15
CA ARG A 301 18.14 -5.61 5.56
C ARG A 301 18.50 -4.51 6.55
N THR A 302 19.31 -3.56 6.10
CA THR A 302 19.67 -2.33 6.83
C THR A 302 18.61 -1.23 6.68
N LYS A 303 18.54 -0.33 7.67
CA LYS A 303 17.86 0.97 7.56
C LYS A 303 18.95 2.04 7.40
N VAL A 304 18.90 2.82 6.34
CA VAL A 304 19.93 3.80 5.94
C VAL A 304 19.20 5.09 5.53
N PRO A 305 18.85 5.97 6.47
CA PRO A 305 18.06 7.17 6.19
C PRO A 305 18.69 8.01 5.08
N GLY A 306 17.89 8.35 4.05
CA GLY A 306 18.37 9.06 2.87
C GLY A 306 19.46 8.36 2.05
N GLY A 307 19.76 7.09 2.32
CA GLY A 307 20.80 6.34 1.62
C GLY A 307 22.23 6.78 1.93
N LYS A 308 22.46 7.58 2.97
CA LYS A 308 23.79 8.08 3.33
C LYS A 308 24.52 7.09 4.23
N LEU A 309 25.68 6.61 3.77
CA LEU A 309 26.62 5.77 4.53
C LEU A 309 27.96 6.47 4.64
N THR A 310 28.68 6.22 5.73
CA THR A 310 30.13 6.43 5.75
C THR A 310 30.85 5.28 5.05
N ALA A 311 32.08 5.52 4.58
CA ALA A 311 32.93 4.49 4.01
C ALA A 311 33.14 3.32 4.99
N GLU A 312 33.32 3.60 6.28
CA GLU A 312 33.46 2.56 7.31
C GLU A 312 32.19 1.70 7.44
N GLN A 313 31.01 2.32 7.42
CA GLN A 313 29.74 1.58 7.45
C GLN A 313 29.58 0.70 6.21
N ALA A 314 29.88 1.23 5.01
CA ALA A 314 29.81 0.45 3.77
C ALA A 314 30.79 -0.73 3.77
N LYS A 315 32.01 -0.51 4.30
CA LYS A 315 33.02 -1.54 4.48
C LYS A 315 32.55 -2.66 5.40
N VAL A 316 32.01 -2.34 6.58
CA VAL A 316 31.46 -3.34 7.51
C VAL A 316 30.32 -4.13 6.88
N ILE A 317 29.43 -3.49 6.10
CA ILE A 317 28.37 -4.19 5.36
C ILE A 317 28.98 -5.17 4.34
N GLY A 318 30.02 -4.76 3.62
CA GLY A 318 30.74 -5.61 2.67
C GLY A 318 31.37 -6.83 3.33
N GLU A 319 32.08 -6.63 4.45
CA GLU A 319 32.70 -7.71 5.24
C GLU A 319 31.65 -8.69 5.81
N VAL A 320 30.52 -8.17 6.29
CA VAL A 320 29.41 -9.00 6.77
C VAL A 320 28.82 -9.84 5.63
N ALA A 321 28.61 -9.24 4.46
CA ALA A 321 28.09 -9.96 3.30
C ALA A 321 29.04 -11.10 2.89
N ASP A 322 30.34 -10.83 2.82
CA ASP A 322 31.33 -11.83 2.44
C ASP A 322 31.49 -12.95 3.46
N LYS A 323 31.28 -12.67 4.75
CA LYS A 323 31.44 -13.67 5.82
C LYS A 323 30.17 -14.49 6.08
N TYR A 324 29.00 -13.88 6.05
CA TYR A 324 27.75 -14.48 6.55
C TYR A 324 26.65 -14.66 5.50
N ALA A 325 26.75 -13.99 4.35
CA ALA A 325 25.67 -13.95 3.36
C ALA A 325 25.99 -14.74 2.09
N ARG A 326 26.47 -15.99 2.28
CA ARG A 326 26.89 -16.87 1.19
C ARG A 326 26.01 -18.11 1.06
N ALA A 327 25.69 -18.47 -0.18
CA ALA A 327 24.96 -19.69 -0.52
C ALA A 327 25.73 -20.91 -0.01
N PRO A 328 25.12 -21.76 0.82
CA PRO A 328 25.78 -22.96 1.31
C PRO A 328 25.88 -24.03 0.20
N GLU A 329 26.86 -24.93 0.30
CA GLU A 329 27.09 -26.00 -0.68
C GLU A 329 25.87 -26.91 -0.88
N GLU A 330 25.11 -27.17 0.19
CA GLU A 330 23.85 -27.93 0.13
C GLU A 330 22.74 -27.27 -0.71
N HIS A 331 22.86 -25.97 -0.94
CA HIS A 331 21.99 -25.19 -1.83
C HIS A 331 22.70 -24.76 -3.12
N GLY A 332 23.79 -25.46 -3.48
CA GLY A 332 24.48 -25.32 -4.75
C GLY A 332 25.68 -24.36 -4.73
N GLY A 333 25.98 -23.71 -3.60
CA GLY A 333 27.14 -22.81 -3.47
C GLY A 333 27.25 -21.85 -4.66
N LYS A 334 28.41 -21.81 -5.31
CA LYS A 334 28.65 -20.94 -6.48
C LYS A 334 27.78 -21.27 -7.70
N ALA A 335 27.32 -22.50 -7.82
CA ALA A 335 26.46 -22.91 -8.93
C ALA A 335 25.00 -22.46 -8.76
N GLN A 336 24.61 -21.99 -7.57
CA GLN A 336 23.26 -21.51 -7.28
C GLN A 336 22.88 -20.29 -8.12
N ASN A 337 23.85 -19.40 -8.40
CA ASN A 337 23.64 -18.24 -9.23
C ASN A 337 24.81 -18.09 -10.23
N PRO A 338 24.58 -18.34 -11.54
CA PRO A 338 25.64 -18.30 -12.55
C PRO A 338 26.07 -16.88 -12.93
N GLU A 339 25.26 -15.86 -12.63
CA GLU A 339 25.57 -14.46 -12.99
C GLU A 339 26.45 -13.79 -11.93
N PHE A 340 26.21 -14.08 -10.65
CA PHE A 340 26.80 -13.35 -9.53
C PHE A 340 27.54 -14.23 -8.51
N GLY A 341 27.52 -15.56 -8.66
CA GLY A 341 28.18 -16.48 -7.74
C GLY A 341 27.41 -16.73 -6.44
N ASP A 342 28.12 -17.03 -5.36
CA ASP A 342 27.53 -17.50 -4.09
C ASP A 342 27.31 -16.42 -3.02
N GLY A 343 27.80 -15.21 -3.19
CA GLY A 343 27.69 -14.18 -2.14
C GLY A 343 27.60 -12.78 -2.73
N TYR A 344 26.56 -12.06 -2.34
CA TYR A 344 26.29 -10.71 -2.83
C TYR A 344 25.32 -9.96 -1.92
N LEU A 345 25.32 -8.65 -2.10
CA LEU A 345 24.37 -7.71 -1.52
C LEU A 345 23.62 -6.98 -2.63
N ASP A 346 22.43 -6.50 -2.27
CA ASP A 346 21.51 -5.81 -3.17
C ASP A 346 21.19 -4.41 -2.62
N ILE A 347 21.53 -3.36 -3.38
CA ILE A 347 21.01 -2.00 -3.17
C ILE A 347 19.52 -2.01 -3.53
N THR A 348 18.70 -1.45 -2.65
CA THR A 348 17.24 -1.49 -2.76
C THR A 348 16.67 -0.19 -3.33
N THR A 349 15.46 -0.26 -3.89
CA THR A 349 14.72 0.91 -4.41
C THR A 349 14.28 1.92 -3.33
N ARG A 350 14.66 1.68 -2.07
CA ARG A 350 14.46 2.58 -0.92
C ARG A 350 15.78 2.94 -0.23
N GLN A 351 16.90 2.88 -0.95
CA GLN A 351 18.21 3.31 -0.47
C GLN A 351 18.75 2.55 0.75
N GLY A 352 18.28 1.33 1.00
CA GLY A 352 18.91 0.39 1.95
C GLY A 352 19.70 -0.71 1.24
N ILE A 353 20.42 -1.52 2.00
CA ILE A 353 21.11 -2.72 1.50
C ILE A 353 20.44 -3.95 2.08
N GLN A 354 20.31 -5.00 1.27
CA GLN A 354 19.89 -6.31 1.74
C GLN A 354 20.87 -7.40 1.29
N MET A 355 20.92 -8.49 2.04
CA MET A 355 21.73 -9.66 1.74
C MET A 355 20.96 -10.93 2.10
N HIS A 356 21.34 -12.06 1.52
CA HIS A 356 20.63 -13.34 1.67
C HIS A 356 21.51 -14.39 2.36
N TRP A 357 20.94 -15.53 2.74
CA TRP A 357 21.67 -16.64 3.38
C TRP A 357 22.17 -16.40 4.82
N VAL A 358 21.71 -15.34 5.49
CA VAL A 358 22.06 -15.10 6.88
C VAL A 358 21.35 -16.13 7.77
N GLN A 359 22.07 -16.74 8.72
CA GLN A 359 21.48 -17.64 9.71
C GLN A 359 21.27 -16.90 11.03
N MET A 360 20.19 -17.24 11.75
CA MET A 360 19.86 -16.63 13.05
C MET A 360 21.03 -16.68 14.05
N LYS A 361 21.80 -17.78 14.07
CA LYS A 361 22.94 -17.95 14.98
C LYS A 361 24.03 -16.89 14.80
N ASP A 362 24.15 -16.32 13.60
CA ASP A 362 25.20 -15.37 13.21
C ASP A 362 24.74 -13.92 13.42
N VAL A 363 23.42 -13.68 13.48
CA VAL A 363 22.81 -12.35 13.62
C VAL A 363 23.33 -11.56 14.83
N PRO A 364 23.55 -12.16 16.03
CA PRO A 364 24.14 -11.41 17.14
C PRO A 364 25.51 -10.81 16.84
N GLU A 365 26.43 -11.56 16.20
CA GLU A 365 27.75 -11.03 15.84
C GLU A 365 27.64 -9.96 14.74
N ILE A 366 26.68 -10.12 13.81
CA ILE A 366 26.41 -9.10 12.79
C ILE A 366 25.91 -7.80 13.43
N TRP A 367 25.02 -7.89 14.42
CA TRP A 367 24.55 -6.72 15.16
C TRP A 367 25.66 -6.05 15.96
N ASP A 368 26.51 -6.81 16.65
CA ASP A 368 27.66 -6.23 17.37
C ASP A 368 28.54 -5.39 16.43
N ARG A 369 28.84 -5.92 15.22
CA ARG A 369 29.61 -5.20 14.19
C ARG A 369 28.88 -3.96 13.65
N TYR A 370 27.56 -4.03 13.48
CA TYR A 370 26.76 -2.91 13.00
C TYR A 370 26.66 -1.82 14.07
N ASP A 371 26.42 -2.21 15.32
CA ASP A 371 26.33 -1.29 16.46
C ASP A 371 27.67 -0.53 16.65
N ASP A 372 28.82 -1.18 16.43
CA ASP A 372 30.16 -0.54 16.48
C ASP A 372 30.36 0.64 15.50
N VAL A 373 29.61 0.66 14.40
CA VAL A 373 29.68 1.71 13.36
C VAL A 373 28.38 2.51 13.21
N GLY A 374 27.43 2.34 14.13
CA GLY A 374 26.15 3.05 14.13
C GLY A 374 25.18 2.63 13.02
N LEU A 375 25.28 1.39 12.53
CA LEU A 375 24.31 0.80 11.61
C LEU A 375 23.16 0.12 12.38
N THR A 376 22.00 0.02 11.73
CA THR A 376 20.84 -0.69 12.32
C THR A 376 20.04 -1.45 11.28
N THR A 377 19.34 -2.49 11.75
CA THR A 377 18.32 -3.22 10.99
C THR A 377 16.92 -3.07 11.59
N LEU A 378 16.79 -2.36 12.71
CA LEU A 378 15.51 -2.12 13.38
C LEU A 378 14.56 -1.36 12.44
N GLN A 379 13.32 -1.85 12.39
CA GLN A 379 12.22 -1.36 11.57
C GLN A 379 12.60 -1.10 10.09
N SER A 380 13.61 -1.80 9.55
CA SER A 380 13.86 -1.84 8.10
C SER A 380 12.73 -2.57 7.35
N GLY A 381 11.96 -3.35 8.11
CA GLY A 381 10.77 -4.07 7.70
C GLY A 381 9.61 -3.99 8.69
N GLY A 382 8.64 -4.89 8.55
CA GLY A 382 7.45 -4.94 9.39
C GLY A 382 6.38 -3.91 9.01
N ASN A 383 5.40 -3.77 9.90
CA ASN A 383 4.40 -2.71 9.84
C ASN A 383 4.88 -1.53 10.69
N SER A 384 5.78 -0.76 10.11
CA SER A 384 6.48 0.36 10.75
C SER A 384 6.73 1.45 9.72
N VAL A 385 7.26 2.58 10.19
CA VAL A 385 7.84 3.61 9.34
C VAL A 385 9.11 3.07 8.69
N ARG A 386 9.09 2.93 7.37
CA ARG A 386 10.20 2.39 6.57
C ARG A 386 11.31 3.43 6.41
N ASN A 387 12.41 3.01 5.79
CA ASN A 387 13.50 3.91 5.42
C ASN A 387 12.97 5.17 4.72
N VAL A 388 13.35 6.35 5.22
CA VAL A 388 12.99 7.64 4.64
C VAL A 388 13.83 7.83 3.38
N VAL A 389 13.17 8.06 2.26
CA VAL A 389 13.82 8.18 0.94
C VAL A 389 14.05 9.66 0.60
N THR A 390 15.25 9.97 0.12
CA THR A 390 15.66 11.33 -0.29
C THR A 390 16.27 11.33 -1.68
N CYS A 391 16.57 12.52 -2.20
CA CYS A 391 17.50 12.67 -3.32
C CYS A 391 18.89 12.15 -2.89
N PRO A 392 19.54 11.24 -3.66
CA PRO A 392 20.79 10.62 -3.25
C PRO A 392 21.97 11.61 -3.23
N VAL A 393 21.82 12.78 -3.84
CA VAL A 393 22.81 13.86 -3.84
C VAL A 393 22.37 15.09 -3.05
N SER A 394 21.37 14.94 -2.17
CA SER A 394 20.96 16.07 -1.34
C SER A 394 22.11 16.57 -0.43
N GLY A 395 22.26 17.89 -0.38
CA GLY A 395 23.38 18.62 0.19
C GLY A 395 24.63 18.72 -0.70
N LEU A 396 24.57 18.32 -1.97
CA LEU A 396 25.76 18.32 -2.86
C LEU A 396 25.66 19.26 -4.06
N THR A 397 24.46 19.73 -4.42
CA THR A 397 24.21 20.43 -5.69
C THR A 397 23.66 21.84 -5.45
N SER A 398 24.04 22.81 -6.28
CA SER A 398 23.46 24.17 -6.26
C SER A 398 21.99 24.25 -6.70
N GLU A 399 21.48 23.20 -7.36
CA GLU A 399 20.14 23.16 -7.95
C GLU A 399 19.07 22.65 -6.97
N GLU A 400 19.42 22.38 -5.71
CA GLU A 400 18.45 22.01 -4.67
C GLU A 400 18.12 23.18 -3.75
N SER A 401 16.92 23.18 -3.17
CA SER A 401 16.53 24.21 -2.23
C SER A 401 17.14 24.03 -0.83
N VAL A 402 17.34 22.79 -0.39
CA VAL A 402 17.86 22.49 0.95
C VAL A 402 18.37 21.04 1.04
N ASP A 403 19.40 20.80 1.86
CA ASP A 403 19.82 19.46 2.26
C ASP A 403 18.83 18.85 3.24
N VAL A 404 18.10 17.80 2.82
CA VAL A 404 17.08 17.14 3.66
C VAL A 404 17.59 15.90 4.40
N HIS A 405 18.88 15.56 4.30
CA HIS A 405 19.43 14.40 5.02
C HIS A 405 19.28 14.51 6.54
N PRO A 406 19.55 15.65 7.20
CA PRO A 406 19.35 15.79 8.64
C PRO A 406 17.92 15.46 9.06
N THR A 407 16.94 15.97 8.31
CA THR A 407 15.51 15.73 8.56
C THR A 407 15.11 14.28 8.31
N ALA A 408 15.65 13.63 7.27
CA ALA A 408 15.41 12.20 7.03
C ALA A 408 15.95 11.32 8.17
N THR A 409 17.11 11.67 8.74
CA THR A 409 17.68 11.00 9.91
C THR A 409 16.84 11.26 11.16
N ASP A 410 16.46 12.51 11.44
CA ASP A 410 15.61 12.87 12.59
C ASP A 410 14.29 12.08 12.61
N ILE A 411 13.59 12.02 11.47
CA ILE A 411 12.39 11.18 11.31
C ILE A 411 12.73 9.72 11.59
N SER A 412 13.80 9.18 10.98
CA SER A 412 14.14 7.77 11.16
C SER A 412 14.41 7.41 12.62
N ASP A 413 15.14 8.26 13.33
CA ASP A 413 15.57 8.09 14.72
C ASP A 413 14.39 8.23 15.68
N TYR A 414 13.48 9.17 15.43
CA TYR A 414 12.26 9.37 16.23
C TYR A 414 11.42 8.08 16.34
N PHE A 415 11.20 7.39 15.21
CA PHE A 415 10.40 6.17 15.18
C PHE A 415 11.17 4.90 15.59
N LEU A 416 12.50 4.98 15.73
CA LEU A 416 13.36 3.80 15.84
C LEU A 416 13.25 3.15 17.23
N GLY A 417 12.85 1.88 17.28
CA GLY A 417 12.71 1.11 18.51
C GLY A 417 11.45 1.43 19.31
N ASP A 418 10.64 2.40 18.89
CA ASP A 418 9.40 2.77 19.56
C ASP A 418 8.32 1.70 19.35
N GLU A 419 7.73 1.23 20.45
CA GLU A 419 6.72 0.16 20.47
C GLU A 419 5.39 0.58 19.85
N ARG A 420 5.01 1.86 20.00
CA ARG A 420 3.77 2.40 19.41
C ARG A 420 3.80 2.28 17.90
N TYR A 421 4.96 2.55 17.30
CA TYR A 421 5.16 2.53 15.84
C TYR A 421 5.74 1.21 15.31
N ALA A 422 5.77 0.17 16.15
CA ALA A 422 6.17 -1.19 15.78
C ALA A 422 5.02 -2.05 15.23
N ASN A 423 3.78 -1.55 15.31
CA ASN A 423 2.59 -2.24 14.83
C ASN A 423 1.58 -1.29 14.17
N LEU A 424 2.05 -0.55 13.17
CA LEU A 424 1.15 0.18 12.28
C LEU A 424 0.18 -0.80 11.60
N PRO A 425 -0.97 -0.33 11.07
CA PRO A 425 -1.85 -1.21 10.29
C PRO A 425 -1.13 -1.80 9.07
N ARG A 426 -0.20 -1.03 8.49
CA ARG A 426 0.74 -1.51 7.46
C ARG A 426 2.02 -0.66 7.41
N LYS A 427 2.95 -1.04 6.52
CA LYS A 427 4.16 -0.25 6.23
C LYS A 427 3.80 1.19 5.85
N LEU A 428 4.44 2.17 6.49
CA LEU A 428 4.36 3.59 6.14
C LEU A 428 5.66 4.01 5.44
N LYS A 429 5.56 4.51 4.21
CA LYS A 429 6.70 4.94 3.40
C LYS A 429 6.73 6.46 3.31
N VAL A 430 7.79 7.06 3.82
CA VAL A 430 8.03 8.50 3.74
C VAL A 430 9.05 8.81 2.65
N SER A 431 8.85 9.91 1.93
CA SER A 431 9.88 10.54 1.10
C SER A 431 9.95 12.05 1.35
N ILE A 432 11.15 12.61 1.32
CA ILE A 432 11.40 14.05 1.46
C ILE A 432 12.48 14.43 0.46
N THR A 433 12.32 15.56 -0.20
CA THR A 433 13.33 16.05 -1.13
C THR A 433 13.39 17.57 -1.13
N GLY A 434 14.61 18.13 -1.13
CA GLY A 434 14.86 19.54 -1.45
C GLY A 434 15.16 19.77 -2.93
N CYS A 435 15.39 18.70 -3.71
CA CYS A 435 15.68 18.81 -5.14
C CYS A 435 14.45 19.10 -5.99
N HIS A 436 14.64 19.82 -7.10
CA HIS A 436 13.58 20.16 -8.05
C HIS A 436 13.28 19.03 -9.06
N GLU A 437 14.07 17.96 -9.03
CA GLU A 437 14.02 16.85 -9.99
C GLU A 437 13.33 15.58 -9.45
N ASN A 438 12.62 15.67 -8.32
CA ASN A 438 11.81 14.57 -7.77
C ASN A 438 12.55 13.22 -7.64
N CYS A 439 13.84 13.24 -7.33
CA CYS A 439 14.69 12.04 -7.27
C CYS A 439 14.21 11.05 -6.19
N ALA A 440 13.51 11.55 -5.16
CA ALA A 440 12.92 10.76 -4.09
C ALA A 440 11.61 10.02 -4.49
N ARG A 441 11.08 10.26 -5.70
CA ARG A 441 9.87 9.62 -6.26
C ARG A 441 8.64 9.84 -5.39
N GLY A 442 8.29 11.10 -5.17
CA GLY A 442 7.25 11.51 -4.23
C GLY A 442 5.87 10.91 -4.48
N GLN A 443 5.51 10.63 -5.73
CA GLN A 443 4.17 10.17 -6.12
C GLN A 443 3.83 8.74 -5.64
N ILE A 444 4.81 7.94 -5.22
CA ILE A 444 4.61 6.52 -4.88
C ILE A 444 4.75 6.18 -3.40
N HIS A 445 4.91 7.20 -2.56
CA HIS A 445 5.11 7.10 -1.13
C HIS A 445 3.81 7.40 -0.38
N ASP A 446 3.65 6.80 0.80
CA ASP A 446 2.45 7.00 1.61
C ASP A 446 2.38 8.47 2.08
N LEU A 447 3.52 9.08 2.39
CA LEU A 447 3.64 10.50 2.74
C LEU A 447 4.90 11.11 2.08
N THR A 448 4.76 12.31 1.52
CA THR A 448 5.79 12.96 0.71
C THR A 448 5.86 14.45 0.99
N PHE A 449 7.08 14.97 1.06
CA PHE A 449 7.37 16.40 1.22
C PHE A 449 8.14 16.89 -0.02
N LEU A 450 7.49 17.71 -0.85
CA LEU A 450 8.07 18.31 -2.06
C LEU A 450 8.40 19.78 -1.82
N PRO A 451 9.53 20.30 -2.34
CA PRO A 451 9.97 21.67 -2.07
C PRO A 451 8.95 22.68 -2.64
N ALA A 452 8.65 23.73 -1.88
CA ALA A 452 7.67 24.74 -2.23
C ALA A 452 8.00 26.10 -1.60
N GLU A 453 7.44 27.16 -2.17
CA GLU A 453 7.47 28.50 -1.60
C GLU A 453 6.06 29.00 -1.29
N LYS A 454 5.91 29.70 -0.15
CA LYS A 454 4.67 30.41 0.19
C LYS A 454 4.99 31.84 0.57
N GLY A 455 4.78 32.75 -0.37
CA GLY A 455 5.21 34.14 -0.24
C GLY A 455 6.73 34.23 -0.24
N ALA A 456 7.33 34.66 0.87
CA ALA A 456 8.79 34.74 1.01
C ALA A 456 9.38 33.60 1.88
N LYS A 457 8.58 32.56 2.17
CA LYS A 457 9.00 31.43 3.00
C LYS A 457 9.19 30.19 2.14
N PHE A 458 10.36 29.58 2.26
CA PHE A 458 10.60 28.23 1.77
C PHE A 458 9.97 27.20 2.73
N GLY A 459 9.54 26.07 2.17
CA GLY A 459 9.00 24.95 2.91
C GLY A 459 8.65 23.81 1.96
N PHE A 460 7.62 23.04 2.33
CA PHE A 460 7.25 21.82 1.63
C PHE A 460 5.75 21.68 1.49
N ASN A 461 5.32 21.30 0.29
CA ASN A 461 3.96 20.82 0.05
C ASN A 461 3.88 19.34 0.41
N VAL A 462 2.89 19.00 1.25
CA VAL A 462 2.66 17.62 1.68
C VAL A 462 1.77 16.88 0.70
N HIS A 463 2.20 15.70 0.26
CA HIS A 463 1.39 14.77 -0.53
C HIS A 463 1.21 13.46 0.21
N ILE A 464 0.06 12.81 0.04
CA ILE A 464 -0.32 11.63 0.82
C ILE A 464 -1.03 10.57 -0.04
N GLY A 465 -0.94 9.31 0.38
CA GLY A 465 -1.71 8.19 -0.18
C GLY A 465 -1.06 7.44 -1.35
N GLY A 466 0.20 7.73 -1.68
CA GLY A 466 0.90 7.05 -2.77
C GLY A 466 1.18 5.58 -2.46
N ARG A 467 0.88 4.69 -3.40
CA ARG A 467 1.26 3.29 -3.33
C ARG A 467 1.40 2.67 -4.72
N LEU A 468 2.31 1.70 -4.79
CA LEU A 468 2.35 0.71 -5.84
C LEU A 468 1.89 -0.63 -5.27
N SER A 469 1.24 -1.44 -6.10
CA SER A 469 0.88 -2.85 -5.97
C SER A 469 -0.13 -3.15 -7.11
N ASP A 470 -0.97 -4.17 -6.93
CA ASP A 470 -2.32 -4.19 -7.49
C ASP A 470 -3.11 -2.95 -7.03
N GLY A 471 -3.74 -2.24 -7.96
CA GLY A 471 -4.38 -0.94 -7.70
C GLY A 471 -3.40 0.18 -7.31
N PRO A 472 -2.47 0.58 -8.19
CA PRO A 472 -1.52 1.66 -7.90
C PRO A 472 -2.25 3.00 -7.73
N MET A 473 -1.82 3.80 -6.76
CA MET A 473 -2.37 5.12 -6.45
C MET A 473 -1.23 6.12 -6.39
N LYS A 474 -1.44 7.30 -7.00
CA LYS A 474 -0.51 8.42 -6.91
C LYS A 474 -0.78 9.20 -5.63
N ALA A 475 0.26 9.66 -4.96
CA ALA A 475 0.13 10.56 -3.84
C ALA A 475 -0.56 11.87 -4.31
N ARG A 476 -1.50 12.35 -3.51
CA ARG A 476 -2.31 13.55 -3.78
C ARG A 476 -1.86 14.68 -2.87
N ASN A 477 -1.93 15.91 -3.36
CA ASN A 477 -1.63 17.09 -2.57
C ASN A 477 -2.64 17.19 -1.40
N LEU A 478 -2.14 17.23 -0.17
CA LEU A 478 -2.94 17.32 1.06
C LEU A 478 -3.33 18.77 1.40
N ASP A 479 -2.98 19.69 0.50
CA ASP A 479 -3.06 21.14 0.66
C ASP A 479 -2.24 21.67 1.86
N LEU A 480 -1.27 20.95 2.42
CA LEU A 480 -0.49 21.44 3.57
C LEU A 480 0.84 22.04 3.11
N PHE A 481 1.16 23.22 3.64
CA PHE A 481 2.50 23.81 3.58
C PHE A 481 3.16 23.79 4.96
N VAL A 482 4.33 23.17 5.06
CA VAL A 482 5.11 23.04 6.30
C VAL A 482 6.56 23.44 6.10
N GLN A 483 7.19 23.98 7.15
CA GLN A 483 8.64 24.21 7.19
C GLN A 483 9.38 22.94 7.63
N GLU A 484 10.69 22.90 7.42
CA GLU A 484 11.51 21.71 7.66
C GLU A 484 11.37 21.17 9.09
N GLU A 485 11.36 22.06 10.09
CA GLU A 485 11.30 21.68 11.51
C GLU A 485 9.96 21.04 11.91
N GLN A 486 8.92 21.22 11.09
CA GLN A 486 7.56 20.72 11.32
C GLN A 486 7.30 19.35 10.68
N ILE A 487 8.23 18.87 9.83
CA ILE A 487 8.02 17.66 9.02
C ILE A 487 7.85 16.42 9.91
N ARG A 488 8.71 16.25 10.91
CA ARG A 488 8.64 15.08 11.82
C ARG A 488 7.27 14.99 12.49
N ASP A 489 6.75 16.12 12.98
CA ASP A 489 5.48 16.17 13.69
C ASP A 489 4.30 15.82 12.75
N VAL A 490 4.37 16.18 11.46
CA VAL A 490 3.39 15.72 10.45
C VAL A 490 3.49 14.23 10.18
N VAL A 491 4.71 13.67 10.15
CA VAL A 491 4.89 12.21 9.99
C VAL A 491 4.32 11.47 11.20
N GLU A 492 4.53 11.98 12.41
CA GLU A 492 3.96 11.46 13.65
C GLU A 492 2.43 11.52 13.64
N ALA A 493 1.86 12.68 13.37
CA ALA A 493 0.41 12.87 13.24
C ALA A 493 -0.22 11.91 12.22
N THR A 494 0.46 11.71 11.08
CA THR A 494 0.03 10.75 10.05
C THR A 494 0.12 9.31 10.54
N ALA A 495 1.18 8.94 11.26
CA ALA A 495 1.36 7.60 11.79
C ALA A 495 0.30 7.30 12.88
N ASP A 496 0.02 8.27 13.75
CA ASP A 496 -1.01 8.15 14.79
C ASP A 496 -2.41 8.07 14.20
N MET A 497 -2.74 8.93 13.23
CA MET A 497 -3.99 8.82 12.46
C MET A 497 -4.10 7.42 11.83
N PHE A 498 -3.01 6.92 11.25
CA PHE A 498 -3.03 5.61 10.62
C PHE A 498 -3.21 4.49 11.65
N ILE A 499 -2.61 4.56 12.83
CA ILE A 499 -2.87 3.61 13.94
C ILE A 499 -4.35 3.62 14.33
N ASP A 500 -4.91 4.80 14.54
CA ASP A 500 -6.26 4.95 15.09
C ASP A 500 -7.33 4.51 14.08
N HIS A 501 -7.12 4.83 12.80
CA HIS A 501 -8.15 4.72 11.76
C HIS A 501 -7.86 3.69 10.66
N GLY A 502 -6.61 3.25 10.53
CA GLY A 502 -6.24 2.23 9.56
C GLY A 502 -6.79 0.84 9.94
N SER A 503 -7.20 0.09 8.92
CA SER A 503 -7.65 -1.29 9.09
C SER A 503 -6.49 -2.22 9.47
N TYR A 504 -6.73 -3.14 10.41
CA TYR A 504 -5.80 -4.22 10.79
C TYR A 504 -6.19 -5.58 10.19
N LEU A 505 -7.27 -5.62 9.40
CA LEU A 505 -7.93 -6.86 8.97
C LEU A 505 -7.28 -7.52 7.75
N ASP A 506 -6.95 -6.77 6.71
CA ASP A 506 -6.26 -7.29 5.52
C ASP A 506 -5.04 -6.47 5.11
N THR A 507 -3.86 -6.94 5.52
CA THR A 507 -2.59 -6.28 5.23
C THR A 507 -2.26 -6.11 3.73
N ALA A 508 -3.02 -6.71 2.80
CA ALA A 508 -2.94 -6.48 1.36
C ALA A 508 -3.66 -5.19 0.91
N VAL A 509 -4.78 -4.82 1.54
CA VAL A 509 -5.55 -3.59 1.26
C VAL A 509 -5.35 -2.47 2.28
N ASN A 510 -4.77 -2.74 3.46
CA ASN A 510 -4.59 -1.77 4.55
C ASN A 510 -3.47 -0.73 4.34
N ARG A 511 -3.26 -0.19 3.13
CA ARG A 511 -2.26 0.89 2.92
C ARG A 511 -2.91 2.24 3.19
N LEU A 512 -2.11 3.22 3.65
CA LEU A 512 -2.59 4.58 3.91
C LEU A 512 -3.39 5.15 2.74
N GLY A 513 -2.97 4.91 1.49
CA GLY A 513 -3.70 5.35 0.31
C GLY A 513 -5.16 4.89 0.21
N VAL A 514 -5.52 3.75 0.79
CA VAL A 514 -6.92 3.29 0.83
C VAL A 514 -7.73 4.12 1.83
N LEU A 515 -7.20 4.37 3.03
CA LEU A 515 -7.82 5.27 3.99
C LEU A 515 -8.03 6.68 3.41
N VAL A 516 -7.03 7.19 2.67
CA VAL A 516 -7.13 8.50 2.01
C VAL A 516 -8.13 8.48 0.85
N ASP A 517 -8.36 7.33 0.19
CA ASP A 517 -9.42 7.21 -0.84
C ASP A 517 -10.81 7.18 -0.21
N GLU A 518 -10.96 6.52 0.94
CA GLU A 518 -12.22 6.41 1.68
C GLU A 518 -12.65 7.77 2.28
N TRP A 519 -11.73 8.48 2.92
CA TRP A 519 -12.01 9.75 3.62
C TRP A 519 -11.94 10.98 2.69
N GLY A 520 -11.20 10.87 1.60
CA GLY A 520 -10.84 12.03 0.79
C GLY A 520 -9.83 12.96 1.48
N ILE A 521 -9.42 14.00 0.76
CA ILE A 521 -8.29 14.85 1.18
C ILE A 521 -8.66 15.80 2.33
N ASP A 522 -9.88 16.35 2.33
CA ASP A 522 -10.30 17.37 3.31
C ASP A 522 -10.41 16.81 4.73
N GLU A 523 -10.93 15.58 4.86
CA GLU A 523 -11.04 14.90 6.15
C GLU A 523 -9.67 14.48 6.68
N VAL A 524 -8.83 13.84 5.84
CA VAL A 524 -7.45 13.48 6.19
C VAL A 524 -6.63 14.71 6.60
N ARG A 525 -6.80 15.82 5.87
CA ARG A 525 -6.18 17.10 6.20
C ARG A 525 -6.59 17.55 7.60
N SER A 526 -7.90 17.56 7.87
CA SER A 526 -8.46 18.03 9.14
C SER A 526 -7.95 17.21 10.31
N GLU A 527 -7.89 15.89 10.16
CA GLU A 527 -7.40 14.96 11.18
C GLU A 527 -5.90 15.13 11.46
N ILE A 528 -5.07 15.31 10.43
CA ILE A 528 -3.63 15.57 10.61
C ILE A 528 -3.40 16.94 11.26
N VAL A 529 -4.11 17.99 10.81
CA VAL A 529 -3.98 19.33 11.38
C VAL A 529 -4.40 19.36 12.85
N ALA A 530 -5.46 18.62 13.22
CA ALA A 530 -5.93 18.54 14.61
C ALA A 530 -4.91 17.89 15.57
N ARG A 531 -3.96 17.10 15.05
CA ARG A 531 -2.90 16.43 15.81
C ARG A 531 -1.61 17.25 15.92
N CYS A 532 -1.47 18.32 15.14
CA CYS A 532 -0.32 19.21 15.18
C CYS A 532 -0.58 20.40 16.13
N ASP A 533 0.42 20.81 16.91
CA ASP A 533 0.33 21.91 17.87
C ASP A 533 0.75 23.28 17.26
N PHE A 534 0.87 23.35 15.94
CA PHE A 534 1.24 24.53 15.19
C PHE A 534 0.24 24.85 14.07
N GLU A 535 0.17 26.13 13.69
CA GLU A 535 -0.66 26.56 12.57
C GLU A 535 -0.10 26.02 11.24
N ILE A 536 -0.93 25.28 10.50
CA ILE A 536 -0.59 24.75 9.18
C ILE A 536 -1.34 25.53 8.10
N ASN A 537 -0.58 26.02 7.13
CA ASN A 537 -1.12 26.78 6.03
C ASN A 537 -1.59 25.85 4.89
N SER A 538 -2.41 26.38 3.97
CA SER A 538 -2.66 25.73 2.68
C SER A 538 -1.35 25.52 1.90
N SER A 539 -1.33 24.76 0.80
CA SER A 539 -0.13 24.53 0.00
C SER A 539 0.46 25.85 -0.56
N GLY A 540 1.75 25.82 -0.88
CA GLY A 540 2.49 26.87 -1.60
C GLY A 540 2.72 26.53 -3.08
N ASP A 541 3.47 27.38 -3.75
CA ASP A 541 3.92 27.18 -5.13
C ASP A 541 5.03 26.12 -5.16
N GLY A 542 4.78 24.98 -5.82
CA GLY A 542 5.73 23.87 -5.87
C GLY A 542 6.95 24.18 -6.74
N LEU A 543 8.14 23.77 -6.28
CA LEU A 543 9.42 23.95 -6.97
C LEU A 543 9.88 22.68 -7.72
N THR A 544 9.05 21.65 -7.81
CA THR A 544 9.41 20.43 -8.56
C THR A 544 9.13 20.64 -10.05
N GLU A 545 10.17 20.56 -10.88
CA GLU A 545 10.11 20.90 -12.30
C GLU A 545 10.20 19.68 -13.22
N GLN A 546 10.98 18.66 -12.82
CA GLN A 546 11.24 17.49 -13.66
C GLN A 546 11.46 16.21 -12.85
N TYR A 547 11.77 15.11 -13.54
CA TYR A 547 12.18 13.86 -12.92
C TYR A 547 13.58 13.44 -13.40
N ARG A 548 14.54 13.38 -12.46
CA ARG A 548 15.85 12.76 -12.65
C ARG A 548 16.00 11.63 -11.65
N GLY A 549 16.25 10.42 -12.13
CA GLY A 549 16.01 9.21 -11.33
C GLY A 549 17.22 8.52 -10.72
N ASP A 550 18.41 8.65 -11.33
CA ASP A 550 19.51 7.69 -11.10
C ASP A 550 20.83 8.28 -10.56
N HIS A 551 21.14 9.53 -10.93
CA HIS A 551 22.42 10.22 -10.69
C HIS A 551 23.67 9.46 -11.15
N VAL A 552 23.54 8.58 -12.14
CA VAL A 552 24.70 7.91 -12.76
C VAL A 552 25.51 8.92 -13.58
N GLY A 553 26.83 8.74 -13.64
CA GLY A 553 27.75 9.65 -14.34
C GLY A 553 28.56 10.53 -13.40
N ILE A 554 29.32 11.45 -13.98
CA ILE A 554 30.18 12.38 -13.25
C ILE A 554 29.56 13.77 -13.31
N HIS A 555 29.42 14.40 -12.15
CA HIS A 555 28.69 15.66 -12.00
C HIS A 555 29.43 16.59 -11.04
N GLU A 556 29.30 17.90 -11.27
CA GLU A 556 29.87 18.93 -10.42
C GLU A 556 29.06 19.11 -9.13
N GLN A 557 29.75 19.42 -8.03
CA GLN A 557 29.18 19.76 -6.73
C GLN A 557 29.29 21.26 -6.48
N GLU A 558 28.47 21.77 -5.55
CA GLU A 558 28.49 23.20 -5.17
C GLU A 558 29.87 23.68 -4.68
N ASP A 559 30.64 22.80 -4.04
CA ASP A 559 31.98 23.09 -3.51
C ASP A 559 33.10 23.02 -4.57
N GLY A 560 32.76 22.74 -5.84
CA GLY A 560 33.68 22.58 -6.96
C GLY A 560 34.31 21.19 -7.08
N ASN A 561 34.02 20.27 -6.16
CA ASN A 561 34.35 18.85 -6.32
C ASN A 561 33.39 18.17 -7.31
N GLN A 562 33.61 16.89 -7.55
CA GLN A 562 32.74 16.04 -8.35
C GLN A 562 32.18 14.88 -7.54
N TYR A 563 30.93 14.51 -7.84
CA TYR A 563 30.41 13.22 -7.42
C TYR A 563 30.38 12.25 -8.61
N ILE A 564 30.69 10.99 -8.33
CA ILE A 564 30.75 9.91 -9.33
C ILE A 564 29.63 8.92 -9.00
N GLY A 565 28.57 8.92 -9.80
CA GLY A 565 27.49 7.95 -9.74
C GLY A 565 27.83 6.69 -10.54
N LEU A 566 27.97 5.57 -9.84
CA LEU A 566 28.30 4.26 -10.38
C LEU A 566 27.02 3.51 -10.74
N ASN A 567 26.96 2.94 -11.94
CA ASN A 567 25.90 2.01 -12.30
C ASN A 567 26.13 0.65 -11.63
N VAL A 568 25.13 0.18 -10.90
CA VAL A 568 25.11 -1.16 -10.30
C VAL A 568 23.92 -1.89 -10.93
N PRO A 569 24.10 -2.64 -12.02
CA PRO A 569 23.00 -3.30 -12.71
C PRO A 569 22.16 -4.11 -11.73
N VAL A 570 20.85 -3.88 -11.75
CA VAL A 570 19.86 -4.48 -10.84
C VAL A 570 20.19 -4.34 -9.34
N GLY A 571 21.11 -3.45 -8.96
CA GLY A 571 21.58 -3.20 -7.61
C GLY A 571 22.47 -4.28 -6.99
N ARG A 572 22.96 -5.27 -7.73
CA ARG A 572 23.68 -6.42 -7.15
C ARG A 572 25.20 -6.31 -7.28
N MET A 573 25.92 -6.48 -6.17
CA MET A 573 27.39 -6.54 -6.12
C MET A 573 27.90 -7.47 -5.03
N SER A 574 29.19 -7.84 -5.06
CA SER A 574 29.79 -8.64 -3.98
C SER A 574 30.14 -7.78 -2.77
N GLY A 575 30.33 -8.41 -1.60
CA GLY A 575 30.79 -7.71 -0.40
C GLY A 575 32.21 -7.15 -0.57
N THR A 576 33.07 -7.90 -1.29
CA THR A 576 34.42 -7.47 -1.64
C THR A 576 34.38 -6.21 -2.49
N ASP A 577 33.53 -6.15 -3.52
CA ASP A 577 33.40 -4.95 -4.37
C ASP A 577 32.96 -3.73 -3.56
N LEU A 578 31.98 -3.88 -2.65
CA LEU A 578 31.54 -2.77 -1.78
C LEU A 578 32.66 -2.31 -0.86
N THR A 579 33.47 -3.23 -0.34
CA THR A 579 34.64 -2.92 0.50
C THR A 579 35.70 -2.14 -0.27
N GLU A 580 35.99 -2.53 -1.52
CA GLU A 580 36.91 -1.79 -2.39
C GLU A 580 36.37 -0.38 -2.73
N ILE A 581 35.07 -0.27 -3.02
CA ILE A 581 34.41 1.03 -3.24
C ILE A 581 34.49 1.91 -1.99
N ALA A 582 34.32 1.35 -0.79
CA ALA A 582 34.47 2.08 0.47
C ALA A 582 35.89 2.62 0.66
N ASP A 583 36.91 1.81 0.38
CA ASP A 583 38.31 2.25 0.44
C ASP A 583 38.59 3.37 -0.60
N ILE A 584 37.98 3.31 -1.79
CA ILE A 584 38.06 4.37 -2.82
C ILE A 584 37.38 5.65 -2.33
N ALA A 585 36.17 5.56 -1.77
CA ALA A 585 35.44 6.70 -1.24
C ALA A 585 36.19 7.41 -0.11
N ALA A 586 36.87 6.64 0.76
CA ALA A 586 37.73 7.19 1.81
C ALA A 586 39.04 7.80 1.27
N LYS A 587 39.58 7.25 0.18
CA LYS A 587 40.86 7.68 -0.40
C LYS A 587 40.73 8.91 -1.28
N TYR A 588 39.72 8.94 -2.15
CA TYR A 588 39.58 9.94 -3.21
C TYR A 588 38.37 10.85 -3.03
N GLY A 589 37.35 10.42 -2.28
CA GLY A 589 36.15 11.21 -2.00
C GLY A 589 36.19 11.83 -0.60
N ASN A 590 35.01 12.22 -0.10
CA ASN A 590 34.84 12.77 1.25
C ASN A 590 34.58 11.68 2.33
N GLY A 591 34.75 10.40 2.00
CA GLY A 591 34.47 9.28 2.90
C GLY A 591 32.98 8.93 3.04
N GLU A 592 32.11 9.46 2.19
CA GLU A 592 30.70 9.07 2.13
C GLU A 592 30.40 8.15 0.93
N ILE A 593 29.32 7.38 1.06
CA ILE A 593 28.70 6.61 -0.01
C ILE A 593 27.20 6.93 0.02
N ARG A 594 26.60 7.24 -1.13
CA ARG A 594 25.15 7.49 -1.24
C ARG A 594 24.47 6.43 -2.10
N LEU A 595 23.37 5.87 -1.59
CA LEU A 595 22.57 4.85 -2.28
C LEU A 595 21.39 5.51 -2.98
N SER A 596 21.08 5.13 -4.21
CA SER A 596 19.97 5.73 -4.98
C SER A 596 18.71 4.84 -5.03
N PRO A 597 17.51 5.45 -5.16
CA PRO A 597 16.28 4.70 -5.43
C PRO A 597 16.30 3.90 -6.75
N ALA A 598 17.23 4.22 -7.66
CA ALA A 598 17.49 3.46 -8.88
C ALA A 598 18.42 2.25 -8.67
N GLN A 599 18.73 1.90 -7.41
CA GLN A 599 19.63 0.80 -7.04
C GLN A 599 21.11 1.04 -7.38
N ASN A 600 21.52 2.30 -7.55
CA ASN A 600 22.90 2.68 -7.85
C ASN A 600 23.61 3.23 -6.59
N LEU A 601 24.91 3.49 -6.74
CA LEU A 601 25.79 3.99 -5.69
C LEU A 601 26.52 5.26 -6.16
N ILE A 602 26.76 6.22 -5.27
CA ILE A 602 27.45 7.47 -5.58
C ILE A 602 28.62 7.69 -4.62
N ILE A 603 29.77 8.13 -5.15
CA ILE A 603 30.95 8.56 -4.41
C ILE A 603 31.08 10.09 -4.55
N PRO A 604 30.77 10.88 -3.52
CA PRO A 604 30.91 12.34 -3.56
C PRO A 604 32.30 12.82 -3.09
N GLY A 605 32.60 14.09 -3.39
CA GLY A 605 33.77 14.80 -2.88
C GLY A 605 35.07 14.46 -3.58
N VAL A 606 35.01 14.03 -4.85
CA VAL A 606 36.20 13.70 -5.64
C VAL A 606 36.75 14.96 -6.29
N GLU A 607 38.00 15.30 -6.02
CA GLU A 607 38.67 16.44 -6.68
C GLU A 607 38.66 16.25 -8.21
N PRO A 608 38.39 17.31 -9.01
CA PRO A 608 38.33 17.19 -10.47
C PRO A 608 39.56 16.54 -11.11
N GLU A 609 40.75 16.81 -10.57
CA GLU A 609 42.03 16.25 -11.06
C GLU A 609 42.22 14.76 -10.72
N LYS A 610 41.41 14.21 -9.81
CA LYS A 610 41.47 12.81 -9.36
C LYS A 610 40.46 11.91 -10.03
N VAL A 611 39.50 12.47 -10.73
CA VAL A 611 38.41 11.73 -11.39
C VAL A 611 38.95 10.69 -12.36
N ASP A 612 39.94 11.05 -13.19
CA ASP A 612 40.57 10.10 -14.11
C ASP A 612 41.28 8.96 -13.38
N GLU A 613 41.90 9.23 -12.22
CA GLU A 613 42.54 8.20 -11.38
C GLU A 613 41.49 7.22 -10.83
N VAL A 614 40.36 7.74 -10.31
CA VAL A 614 39.25 6.92 -9.81
C VAL A 614 38.65 6.07 -10.93
N ARG A 615 38.43 6.62 -12.12
CA ARG A 615 37.93 5.89 -13.30
C ARG A 615 38.82 4.71 -13.70
N GLN A 616 40.11 4.72 -13.33
CA GLN A 616 41.02 3.63 -13.66
C GLN A 616 40.97 2.46 -12.66
N GLU A 617 40.39 2.65 -11.48
CA GLU A 617 40.26 1.59 -10.47
C GLU A 617 39.43 0.40 -11.02
N PRO A 618 39.86 -0.86 -10.83
CA PRO A 618 39.19 -2.01 -11.43
C PRO A 618 37.70 -2.15 -11.08
N VAL A 619 37.34 -1.89 -9.82
CA VAL A 619 35.94 -1.97 -9.37
C VAL A 619 35.08 -0.85 -9.95
N ILE A 620 35.66 0.33 -10.22
CA ILE A 620 34.95 1.45 -10.88
C ILE A 620 34.72 1.15 -12.36
N LYS A 621 35.65 0.49 -13.04
CA LYS A 621 35.44 0.00 -14.42
C LYS A 621 34.33 -1.05 -14.50
N LYS A 622 34.23 -1.90 -13.48
CA LYS A 622 33.17 -2.91 -13.35
C LYS A 622 31.80 -2.28 -13.11
N TYR A 623 31.74 -1.22 -12.31
CA TYR A 623 30.54 -0.44 -12.02
C TYR A 623 30.66 0.96 -12.62
N SER A 624 30.69 1.02 -13.96
CA SER A 624 31.05 2.22 -14.72
C SER A 624 30.10 3.39 -14.43
N PRO A 625 30.62 4.63 -14.35
CA PRO A 625 29.79 5.83 -14.41
C PRO A 625 29.24 6.10 -15.82
N ASP A 626 29.75 5.40 -16.84
CA ASP A 626 29.31 5.51 -18.24
C ASP A 626 28.78 4.14 -18.73
N PRO A 627 27.63 3.66 -18.23
CA PRO A 627 27.01 2.42 -18.69
C PRO A 627 26.29 2.59 -20.03
N GLY A 628 25.93 1.48 -20.67
CA GLY A 628 24.95 1.48 -21.76
C GLY A 628 23.54 1.89 -21.30
N PRO A 629 22.67 2.33 -22.23
CA PRO A 629 21.34 2.86 -21.90
C PRO A 629 20.45 1.85 -21.15
N PHE A 630 20.60 0.54 -21.40
CA PHE A 630 19.78 -0.50 -20.77
C PHE A 630 20.32 -0.93 -19.40
N GLU A 631 21.63 -1.12 -19.25
CA GLU A 631 22.23 -1.33 -17.91
C GLU A 631 21.99 -0.13 -16.99
N ARG A 632 21.96 1.09 -17.52
CA ARG A 632 21.62 2.30 -16.77
C ARG A 632 20.18 2.28 -16.23
N GLY A 633 19.23 1.89 -17.08
CA GLY A 633 17.80 1.95 -16.80
C GLY A 633 17.19 0.69 -16.18
N VAL A 634 17.95 -0.40 -16.01
CA VAL A 634 17.41 -1.66 -15.51
C VAL A 634 17.25 -1.68 -13.98
N ILE A 635 16.03 -1.94 -13.51
CA ILE A 635 15.71 -2.14 -12.08
C ILE A 635 15.03 -3.49 -11.92
N ALA A 636 15.46 -4.30 -10.95
CA ALA A 636 14.84 -5.59 -10.68
C ALA A 636 14.71 -5.89 -9.19
N CYS A 637 13.55 -6.44 -8.81
CA CYS A 637 13.35 -6.94 -7.45
C CYS A 637 14.08 -8.28 -7.26
N THR A 638 14.14 -8.81 -6.03
CA THR A 638 14.75 -10.12 -5.74
C THR A 638 14.14 -11.29 -6.53
N GLY A 639 12.82 -11.27 -6.75
CA GLY A 639 12.11 -12.31 -7.52
C GLY A 639 12.18 -13.71 -6.91
N LYS A 640 11.84 -14.72 -7.74
CA LYS A 640 11.68 -16.14 -7.37
C LYS A 640 12.94 -16.76 -6.76
N GLU A 641 14.11 -16.15 -6.95
CA GLU A 641 15.38 -16.61 -6.39
C GLU A 641 15.30 -16.78 -4.86
N TYR A 642 14.79 -15.77 -4.16
CA TYR A 642 14.66 -15.81 -2.69
C TYR A 642 13.30 -15.36 -2.15
N CYS A 643 12.57 -14.52 -2.87
CA CYS A 643 11.31 -13.93 -2.39
C CYS A 643 10.22 -14.99 -2.34
N THR A 644 9.56 -15.16 -1.19
CA THR A 644 8.46 -16.11 -1.00
C THR A 644 7.25 -15.81 -1.90
N TYR A 645 7.05 -14.54 -2.28
CA TYR A 645 6.01 -14.09 -3.21
C TYR A 645 6.44 -14.10 -4.69
N GLY A 646 7.74 -14.29 -4.97
CA GLY A 646 8.28 -14.18 -6.32
C GLY A 646 7.79 -15.33 -7.21
N ILE A 647 7.07 -14.99 -8.28
CA ILE A 647 6.52 -15.92 -9.27
C ILE A 647 7.59 -16.31 -10.30
N ILE A 648 8.37 -15.33 -10.79
CA ILE A 648 9.45 -15.54 -11.77
C ILE A 648 10.82 -15.05 -11.27
N ASN A 649 11.89 -15.56 -11.90
CA ASN A 649 13.25 -15.06 -11.68
C ASN A 649 13.45 -13.70 -12.36
N THR A 650 14.09 -12.76 -11.66
CA THR A 650 14.19 -11.36 -12.06
C THR A 650 15.63 -10.86 -12.19
N LYS A 651 16.41 -10.68 -11.11
CA LYS A 651 17.74 -10.03 -11.14
C LYS A 651 18.67 -10.62 -12.19
N ASN A 652 18.87 -11.95 -12.17
CA ASN A 652 19.70 -12.63 -13.16
C ASN A 652 19.19 -12.47 -14.60
N ARG A 653 17.86 -12.41 -14.76
CA ARG A 653 17.22 -12.28 -16.08
C ARG A 653 17.36 -10.86 -16.62
N ALA A 654 17.01 -9.87 -15.81
CA ALA A 654 17.10 -8.46 -16.16
C ALA A 654 18.55 -8.04 -16.45
N ALA A 655 19.52 -8.52 -15.67
CA ALA A 655 20.94 -8.27 -15.93
C ALA A 655 21.39 -8.82 -17.29
N ARG A 656 20.96 -10.05 -17.66
CA ARG A 656 21.27 -10.60 -18.99
C ARG A 656 20.60 -9.83 -20.13
N TRP A 657 19.33 -9.44 -19.96
CA TRP A 657 18.63 -8.67 -20.96
C TRP A 657 19.26 -7.30 -21.18
N ALA A 658 19.65 -6.61 -20.11
CA ALA A 658 20.31 -5.31 -20.22
C ALA A 658 21.60 -5.42 -21.05
N ARG A 659 22.48 -6.39 -20.74
CA ARG A 659 23.69 -6.64 -21.54
C ARG A 659 23.40 -6.97 -23.00
N GLU A 660 22.44 -7.86 -23.27
CA GLU A 660 22.05 -8.21 -24.64
C GLU A 660 21.52 -7.01 -25.43
N LEU A 661 20.77 -6.11 -24.76
CA LEU A 661 20.20 -4.92 -25.37
C LEU A 661 21.24 -3.82 -25.57
N ASP A 662 22.20 -3.66 -24.66
CA ASP A 662 23.33 -2.75 -24.82
C ASP A 662 24.27 -3.21 -25.96
N GLU A 663 24.54 -4.52 -26.06
CA GLU A 663 25.27 -5.11 -27.20
C GLU A 663 24.55 -4.82 -28.53
N TRP A 664 23.24 -5.06 -28.59
CA TRP A 664 22.44 -4.75 -29.77
C TRP A 664 22.45 -3.26 -30.12
N TYR A 665 22.32 -2.37 -29.13
CA TYR A 665 22.30 -0.92 -29.35
C TYR A 665 23.62 -0.41 -29.92
N GLU A 666 24.74 -0.90 -29.40
CA GLU A 666 26.07 -0.56 -29.92
C GLU A 666 26.22 -1.04 -31.39
N GLU A 667 25.75 -2.25 -31.70
CA GLU A 667 25.81 -2.83 -33.06
C GLU A 667 24.89 -2.11 -34.07
N GLU A 668 23.67 -1.76 -33.67
CA GLU A 668 22.66 -1.19 -34.58
C GLU A 668 22.93 0.29 -34.89
N TYR A 669 23.37 1.05 -33.89
CA TYR A 669 23.47 2.50 -34.00
C TYR A 669 24.90 3.03 -34.13
N GLU A 670 25.94 2.27 -33.81
CA GLU A 670 27.36 2.68 -33.91
C GLU A 670 27.66 4.09 -33.32
N GLY A 671 26.91 4.50 -32.28
CA GLY A 671 26.99 5.82 -31.66
C GLY A 671 26.31 6.98 -32.42
N GLU A 672 25.61 6.71 -33.53
CA GLU A 672 24.86 7.71 -34.30
C GLU A 672 23.59 8.18 -33.57
N VAL A 673 22.99 7.31 -32.76
CA VAL A 673 21.86 7.62 -31.88
C VAL A 673 22.37 7.67 -30.46
N ASN A 674 21.99 8.70 -29.71
CA ASN A 674 22.30 8.82 -28.29
C ASN A 674 21.02 8.63 -27.47
N LEU A 675 20.78 7.40 -27.02
CA LEU A 675 19.76 7.11 -26.01
C LEU A 675 20.32 7.43 -24.62
N ASP A 676 19.53 8.12 -23.80
CA ASP A 676 19.80 8.23 -22.36
C ASP A 676 19.44 6.90 -21.67
N ALA A 677 18.93 6.88 -20.44
CA ALA A 677 18.51 5.62 -19.82
C ALA A 677 17.20 5.10 -20.40
N VAL A 678 17.16 3.83 -20.85
CA VAL A 678 15.91 3.13 -21.17
C VAL A 678 15.40 2.42 -19.92
N ARG A 679 14.37 2.96 -19.27
CA ARG A 679 13.89 2.43 -17.98
C ARG A 679 13.14 1.12 -18.20
N ALA A 680 13.78 0.01 -17.85
CA ALA A 680 13.24 -1.34 -17.94
C ALA A 680 13.15 -1.98 -16.56
N HIS A 681 11.96 -1.96 -15.96
CA HIS A 681 11.77 -2.35 -14.56
C HIS A 681 11.03 -3.68 -14.44
N LEU A 682 11.66 -4.68 -13.81
CA LEU A 682 11.14 -6.05 -13.68
C LEU A 682 10.80 -6.42 -12.23
N SER A 683 9.51 -6.52 -11.94
CA SER A 683 9.00 -7.13 -10.70
C SER A 683 8.57 -8.58 -10.94
N GLY A 684 8.94 -9.48 -10.02
CA GLY A 684 8.65 -10.91 -10.16
C GLY A 684 7.25 -11.33 -9.74
N CYS A 685 6.40 -10.38 -9.32
CA CYS A 685 5.00 -10.53 -8.93
C CYS A 685 4.34 -9.14 -8.91
N SER A 686 3.05 -9.07 -8.58
CA SER A 686 2.27 -7.84 -8.57
C SER A 686 2.63 -6.82 -7.49
N ALA A 687 3.35 -7.23 -6.43
CA ALA A 687 3.76 -6.34 -5.33
C ALA A 687 4.65 -5.16 -5.77
N SER A 688 5.16 -5.18 -7.01
CA SER A 688 5.75 -4.01 -7.68
C SER A 688 7.00 -3.43 -6.99
N CYS A 689 7.82 -4.27 -6.34
CA CYS A 689 9.01 -3.83 -5.61
C CYS A 689 10.08 -3.15 -6.48
N ALA A 690 10.10 -3.42 -7.79
CA ALA A 690 11.00 -2.76 -8.76
C ALA A 690 10.37 -1.51 -9.41
N HIS A 691 9.20 -1.09 -8.94
CA HIS A 691 8.46 0.06 -9.47
C HIS A 691 8.20 0.02 -10.99
N PRO A 692 7.65 -1.08 -11.54
CA PRO A 692 7.42 -1.22 -12.99
C PRO A 692 6.48 -0.17 -13.57
N GLN A 693 5.62 0.42 -12.75
CA GLN A 693 4.70 1.49 -13.17
C GLN A 693 5.40 2.78 -13.62
N LEU A 694 6.67 2.95 -13.26
CA LEU A 694 7.44 4.19 -13.48
C LEU A 694 8.38 4.13 -14.69
N ALA A 695 8.30 3.05 -15.45
CA ALA A 695 9.29 2.67 -16.44
C ALA A 695 8.78 2.91 -17.86
N ASP A 696 9.71 3.09 -18.81
CA ASP A 696 9.39 3.04 -20.23
C ASP A 696 8.86 1.64 -20.58
N PHE A 697 9.49 0.61 -20.02
CA PHE A 697 9.08 -0.79 -20.09
C PHE A 697 8.87 -1.37 -18.69
N GLY A 698 7.62 -1.39 -18.24
CA GLY A 698 7.21 -1.95 -16.96
C GLY A 698 6.84 -3.42 -17.07
N MET A 699 7.38 -4.28 -16.20
CA MET A 699 7.11 -5.72 -16.24
C MET A 699 6.68 -6.28 -14.88
N ARG A 700 5.58 -7.03 -14.85
CA ARG A 700 5.13 -7.81 -13.69
C ARG A 700 5.13 -9.30 -14.02
N GLY A 701 5.76 -10.10 -13.18
CA GLY A 701 5.89 -11.54 -13.40
C GLY A 701 4.60 -12.32 -13.23
N GLU A 702 4.34 -13.23 -14.18
CA GLU A 702 3.23 -14.18 -14.20
C GLU A 702 3.73 -15.56 -14.72
N GLU A 703 2.85 -16.56 -14.74
CA GLU A 703 3.09 -17.89 -15.29
C GLU A 703 2.00 -18.27 -16.30
N ILE A 704 2.41 -18.73 -17.49
CA ILE A 704 1.50 -19.29 -18.50
C ILE A 704 1.36 -20.79 -18.23
N PRO A 705 0.14 -21.32 -18.01
CA PRO A 705 -0.08 -22.76 -17.92
C PRO A 705 0.24 -23.49 -19.24
N THR A 706 0.86 -24.66 -19.13
CA THR A 706 1.18 -25.56 -20.24
C THR A 706 0.86 -27.00 -19.88
N VAL A 707 0.83 -27.90 -20.87
CA VAL A 707 0.56 -29.34 -20.66
C VAL A 707 1.53 -29.97 -19.65
N ASN A 708 2.77 -29.46 -19.56
CA ASN A 708 3.84 -30.04 -18.73
C ASN A 708 4.23 -29.17 -17.51
N GLY A 709 3.38 -28.22 -17.09
CA GLY A 709 3.67 -27.28 -16.00
C GLY A 709 3.37 -25.84 -16.39
N SER A 710 4.17 -24.87 -15.96
CA SER A 710 4.02 -23.47 -16.36
C SER A 710 5.30 -22.92 -17.00
N LYS A 711 5.16 -21.85 -17.80
CA LYS A 711 6.27 -21.08 -18.36
C LYS A 711 6.28 -19.67 -17.79
N PRO A 712 7.45 -19.10 -17.48
CA PRO A 712 7.54 -17.74 -16.95
C PRO A 712 7.17 -16.70 -18.01
N ALA A 713 6.28 -15.79 -17.64
CA ALA A 713 5.78 -14.71 -18.46
C ALA A 713 5.76 -13.39 -17.68
N VAL A 714 5.45 -12.30 -18.38
CA VAL A 714 5.24 -10.98 -17.77
C VAL A 714 4.01 -10.30 -18.36
N ASP A 715 3.30 -9.55 -17.54
CA ASP A 715 2.49 -8.44 -18.04
C ASP A 715 3.43 -7.30 -18.40
N LEU A 716 3.24 -6.75 -19.60
CA LEU A 716 4.04 -5.66 -20.15
C LEU A 716 3.22 -4.37 -20.14
N GLY A 717 3.76 -3.36 -19.46
CA GLY A 717 3.27 -1.99 -19.49
C GLY A 717 4.28 -1.06 -20.14
N LEU A 718 3.78 0.00 -20.79
CA LEU A 718 4.60 0.96 -21.53
C LEU A 718 4.33 2.41 -21.11
N GLY A 719 5.35 3.25 -21.25
CA GLY A 719 5.20 4.72 -21.25
C GLY A 719 5.05 5.38 -19.87
N GLY A 720 5.45 4.70 -18.79
CA GLY A 720 5.46 5.28 -17.45
C GLY A 720 6.50 6.39 -17.34
N ASP A 721 6.12 7.53 -16.79
CA ASP A 721 7.01 8.66 -16.59
C ASP A 721 6.58 9.54 -15.41
N LEU A 722 7.37 9.53 -14.33
CA LEU A 722 7.09 10.35 -13.15
C LEU A 722 7.15 11.86 -13.43
N GLY A 723 7.99 12.31 -14.37
CA GLY A 723 8.09 13.74 -14.70
C GLY A 723 6.78 14.29 -15.27
N ARG A 724 6.10 13.48 -16.09
CA ARG A 724 4.76 13.75 -16.64
C ARG A 724 3.63 13.29 -15.72
N ASN A 725 3.96 12.82 -14.51
CA ASN A 725 3.03 12.20 -13.58
C ASN A 725 2.20 11.07 -14.23
N GLN A 726 2.83 10.24 -15.06
CA GLN A 726 2.22 9.16 -15.84
C GLN A 726 2.69 7.79 -15.32
N PHE A 727 1.77 6.84 -15.20
CA PHE A 727 2.12 5.44 -14.97
C PHE A 727 2.01 4.67 -16.29
N VAL A 728 2.66 3.51 -16.37
CA VAL A 728 2.54 2.66 -17.56
C VAL A 728 1.08 2.27 -17.85
N ASP A 729 0.77 2.15 -19.13
CA ASP A 729 -0.42 1.44 -19.61
C ASP A 729 -0.09 -0.03 -19.84
N TRP A 730 -0.87 -0.95 -19.26
CA TRP A 730 -0.66 -2.40 -19.40
C TRP A 730 -1.20 -2.88 -20.75
N VAL A 731 -0.32 -2.96 -21.75
CA VAL A 731 -0.69 -3.20 -23.16
C VAL A 731 -0.77 -4.67 -23.54
N ALA A 732 -0.12 -5.55 -22.78
CA ALA A 732 -0.15 -6.99 -23.03
C ALA A 732 0.01 -7.78 -21.73
N GLY A 733 -0.78 -8.86 -21.61
CA GLY A 733 -0.68 -9.80 -20.50
C GLY A 733 0.04 -11.08 -20.90
N SER A 734 0.69 -11.75 -19.94
CA SER A 734 1.28 -13.07 -20.16
C SER A 734 2.23 -13.17 -21.37
N VAL A 735 3.06 -12.15 -21.60
CA VAL A 735 4.13 -12.16 -22.61
C VAL A 735 5.22 -13.15 -22.18
N PRO A 736 5.57 -14.17 -22.97
CA PRO A 736 6.65 -15.09 -22.61
C PRO A 736 7.93 -14.32 -22.37
N THR A 737 8.60 -14.60 -21.25
CA THR A 737 9.82 -13.86 -20.89
C THR A 737 10.94 -14.01 -21.93
N ALA A 738 10.94 -15.03 -22.79
CA ALA A 738 11.93 -15.17 -23.85
C ALA A 738 11.78 -14.10 -24.95
N ASP A 739 10.59 -13.52 -25.12
CA ASP A 739 10.27 -12.64 -26.24
C ASP A 739 10.49 -11.15 -25.88
N VAL A 740 10.64 -10.83 -24.59
CA VAL A 740 10.74 -9.46 -24.09
C VAL A 740 11.89 -8.66 -24.72
N PRO A 741 13.14 -9.15 -24.83
CA PRO A 741 14.21 -8.39 -25.47
C PRO A 741 13.88 -8.01 -26.91
N GLU A 742 13.32 -8.93 -27.68
CA GLU A 742 12.96 -8.69 -29.08
C GLU A 742 11.82 -7.68 -29.22
N ILE A 743 10.86 -7.69 -28.29
CA ILE A 743 9.79 -6.68 -28.23
C ILE A 743 10.38 -5.28 -27.98
N ILE A 744 11.32 -5.16 -27.03
CA ILE A 744 11.98 -3.88 -26.72
C ILE A 744 12.72 -3.36 -27.96
N LYS A 745 13.52 -4.22 -28.61
CA LYS A 745 14.25 -3.88 -29.85
C LYS A 745 13.30 -3.32 -30.91
N ARG A 746 12.23 -4.07 -31.23
CA ARG A 746 11.24 -3.67 -32.23
C ARG A 746 10.54 -2.34 -31.90
N MET A 747 10.16 -2.14 -30.64
CA MET A 747 9.51 -0.89 -30.21
C MET A 747 10.45 0.31 -30.35
N LEU A 748 11.71 0.17 -29.93
CA LEU A 748 12.69 1.25 -30.03
C LEU A 748 13.08 1.55 -31.48
N THR A 749 13.16 0.53 -32.34
CA THR A 749 13.35 0.74 -33.78
C THR A 749 12.21 1.56 -34.39
N GLU A 750 10.95 1.30 -34.04
CA GLU A 750 9.83 2.11 -34.54
C GLU A 750 9.81 3.52 -33.95
N TYR A 751 10.05 3.66 -32.64
CA TYR A 751 10.17 4.97 -31.99
C TYR A 751 11.26 5.82 -32.65
N GLY A 752 12.41 5.22 -32.96
CA GLY A 752 13.54 5.88 -33.62
C GLY A 752 13.23 6.44 -35.02
N LYS A 753 12.20 5.94 -35.71
CA LYS A 753 11.80 6.46 -37.04
C LYS A 753 11.08 7.80 -36.98
N VAL A 754 10.51 8.15 -35.83
CA VAL A 754 9.60 9.31 -35.66
C VAL A 754 10.20 10.37 -34.74
N SER A 755 11.25 10.04 -33.98
CA SER A 755 11.82 10.91 -32.97
C SER A 755 12.43 12.20 -33.53
N THR A 756 11.72 13.32 -33.33
CA THR A 756 12.28 14.68 -33.27
C THR A 756 11.97 15.28 -31.89
N GLY A 757 12.75 14.93 -30.86
CA GLY A 757 12.72 15.57 -29.53
C GLY A 757 11.59 15.16 -28.58
N GLN A 758 10.73 14.22 -28.98
CA GLN A 758 9.65 13.65 -28.17
C GLN A 758 10.19 12.51 -27.27
N SER A 759 9.72 12.39 -26.02
CA SER A 759 10.04 11.29 -25.11
C SER A 759 9.34 9.98 -25.48
N PHE A 760 9.84 8.83 -25.00
CA PHE A 760 9.19 7.53 -25.23
C PHE A 760 7.77 7.48 -24.67
N SER A 761 7.53 8.07 -23.49
CA SER A 761 6.21 8.16 -22.88
C SER A 761 5.21 8.93 -23.76
N GLU A 762 5.63 10.06 -24.35
CA GLU A 762 4.79 10.82 -25.28
C GLU A 762 4.49 10.04 -26.55
N TRP A 763 5.49 9.33 -27.09
CA TRP A 763 5.30 8.50 -28.28
C TRP A 763 4.32 7.35 -28.01
N VAL A 764 4.38 6.70 -26.85
CA VAL A 764 3.43 5.65 -26.46
C VAL A 764 2.00 6.22 -26.38
N GLU A 765 1.83 7.40 -25.80
CA GLU A 765 0.51 8.06 -25.68
C GLU A 765 -0.10 8.44 -27.04
N GLU A 766 0.74 8.86 -28.00
CA GLU A 766 0.29 9.21 -29.36
C GLU A 766 0.09 7.97 -30.26
N THR A 767 0.72 6.85 -29.92
CA THR A 767 0.63 5.62 -30.73
C THR A 767 -0.66 4.87 -30.42
N SER A 768 -1.40 4.48 -31.46
CA SER A 768 -2.66 3.78 -31.24
C SER A 768 -2.46 2.43 -30.55
N TYR A 769 -3.40 2.06 -29.68
CA TYR A 769 -3.36 0.77 -28.97
C TYR A 769 -3.19 -0.44 -29.92
N GLN A 770 -3.81 -0.40 -31.10
CA GLN A 770 -3.65 -1.45 -32.12
C GLN A 770 -2.22 -1.55 -32.65
N GLN A 771 -1.56 -0.42 -32.88
CA GLN A 771 -0.15 -0.40 -33.30
C GLN A 771 0.75 -0.92 -32.17
N LEU A 772 0.52 -0.49 -30.92
CA LEU A 772 1.28 -1.01 -29.77
C LEU A 772 1.12 -2.52 -29.63
N GLN A 773 -0.10 -3.05 -29.79
CA GLN A 773 -0.34 -4.50 -29.77
C GLN A 773 0.38 -5.24 -30.90
N GLN A 774 0.41 -4.69 -32.12
CA GLN A 774 1.18 -5.26 -33.24
C GLN A 774 2.67 -5.28 -32.94
N LEU A 775 3.20 -4.23 -32.32
CA LEU A 775 4.60 -4.18 -31.89
C LEU A 775 4.90 -5.14 -30.75
N VAL A 776 3.94 -5.51 -29.91
CA VAL A 776 4.12 -6.59 -28.94
C VAL A 776 4.11 -7.95 -29.63
N SER A 777 3.16 -8.22 -30.53
CA SER A 777 2.96 -9.55 -31.11
C SER A 777 3.92 -9.91 -32.25
N GLY A 778 4.47 -8.91 -32.95
CA GLY A 778 5.16 -9.11 -34.22
C GLY A 778 4.22 -9.43 -35.39
N ASP A 779 4.78 -9.63 -36.59
CA ASP A 779 4.04 -9.76 -37.85
C ASP A 779 3.23 -11.07 -38.03
N ASP A 780 3.43 -12.08 -37.17
CA ASP A 780 2.96 -13.47 -37.40
C ASP A 780 2.10 -14.10 -36.28
N GLN A 781 1.65 -13.33 -35.27
CA GLN A 781 0.78 -13.84 -34.20
C GLN A 781 -0.28 -12.82 -33.75
N PRO A 782 -1.52 -13.22 -33.40
CA PRO A 782 -2.42 -12.34 -32.68
C PRO A 782 -1.87 -12.06 -31.27
N ALA A 783 -1.89 -10.80 -30.84
CA ALA A 783 -1.45 -10.41 -29.50
C ALA A 783 -2.24 -11.19 -28.42
N PRO A 784 -1.58 -11.71 -27.37
CA PRO A 784 -2.29 -12.27 -26.23
C PRO A 784 -3.16 -11.18 -25.60
N THR A 785 -4.48 -11.37 -25.61
CA THR A 785 -5.42 -10.43 -24.98
C THR A 785 -5.32 -10.58 -23.47
N MET A 786 -5.40 -9.47 -22.73
CA MET A 786 -5.59 -9.54 -21.28
C MET A 786 -6.79 -10.44 -20.99
N GLY A 787 -6.56 -11.56 -20.29
CA GLY A 787 -7.65 -12.29 -19.69
C GLY A 787 -8.39 -11.33 -18.77
N LYS A 788 -9.72 -11.29 -18.83
CA LYS A 788 -10.53 -10.48 -17.91
C LYS A 788 -10.01 -10.71 -16.50
N THR A 789 -9.41 -9.68 -15.90
CA THR A 789 -9.15 -9.64 -14.47
C THR A 789 -10.47 -9.93 -13.77
N LYS A 790 -10.48 -10.98 -12.94
CA LYS A 790 -11.50 -11.08 -11.89
C LYS A 790 -11.21 -9.96 -10.91
N GLY A 791 -12.05 -8.93 -10.91
CA GLY A 791 -12.04 -7.86 -9.91
C GLY A 791 -12.14 -6.47 -10.53
N GLY A 792 -13.24 -5.78 -10.23
CA GLY A 792 -13.46 -4.37 -10.56
C GLY A 792 -14.90 -4.03 -10.99
N ASN A 793 -15.89 -4.39 -10.16
CA ASN A 793 -16.97 -3.46 -9.83
C ASN A 793 -16.57 -2.82 -8.50
#